data_AF-A0A1Q2MEH7-F1
#
_entry.id   AF-A0A1Q2MEH7-F1
#
_cell.length_a   1.000
_cell.length_b   1.000
_cell.length_c   1.000
_cell.angle_alpha   90.00
_cell.angle_beta   90.00
_cell.angle_gamma   90.00
#
_symmetry.space_group_name_H-M   'P 1'
#
loop_
_entity.id
_entity.type
_entity.pdbx_description
1 polymer ?
#
loop_
_entity_poly.entity_id
_entity_poly.type
_entity_poly.pdbx_seq_one_letter_code
_entity_poly.pdbx_strand_id
1 'polypeptide(L)'
;MQKLFKYQIALIACLILPAVCLGSTLAHTPEPLITINARTENVPDTIIKAEHGISGGSCLDFTDPASFKPIVIEDDRVLDELSGITSLTITGWMRRQMSFDDIDVEVPVMLNCPGHFYITFGRWGRIGLVMTGQDGRRKQIWSGWINIPNLLPDDRWVFFAFTYDGLKSGPNAAFYYGYQQYPVELEAYQPADSGQVNTDPDEMWTGEKKVLSSAGTLSDKPAESLVIGARDGSGSQPFKGMLDSIRIFASDTDSSAALTRSQVESVRQNDLGYDAVKNYIIEKAEKELLESQRQWDIEQKYWSDTLNLHQVDSLSHVFSDIAPMPLLESEPVSAAKGSVLPLQFAAMSREKAKIDAAVKVSAPVSQDGSVFAGTIKTYQVKHVPVEANNNGGIRTTISSRPPQIWMEHITREAPFQLAEALIETDTLDLRENNMHEIMYKAILLDIHIDSDCEPGIYKAQIEIDTGSETISRPFEFRVHKTILDGFPRLNNVFWFKADPKNLTNGPLPEMWSPRHWQLIENSARTLHSFGQNAISISLMTHRDETVNYIQTILKKDGSYDFDFTMFDRWFETFRRCGFEYFEGICTFGGHKASAQNVKALDESTGKMIDIFTDGSSLEDWYDFVGVFYDHLYSHLKERGWDKYYVQAILDEPTDMANYRRAYELTKKHMPGIKTKEACGNADYSDYIDIQVFNYALAKESYQRLAKDRRSQGKGVWFYHCASPYPPYPNRHLDDPLSCSRLYPWLVYSLNADGYLFWAANNYRGADPYKSSIGPLPGGVTNPGHPPGDDWMYYPGPEGLRGSMRMVAFREGVIDYTLLDMLAEKDSERADELVNKIVRTPLDYEKEPGLYHRLRRVMLEILDN
;
A
#
# COMPACT_ATOMS: atom_id res chain seq x y z
N MET A 1 -30.10 26.45 -16.95
CA MET A 1 -29.64 25.14 -16.43
C MET A 1 -29.95 24.94 -14.94
N GLN A 2 -29.58 25.84 -14.02
CA GLN A 2 -29.89 25.73 -12.56
C GLN A 2 -31.37 25.41 -12.17
N LYS A 3 -32.38 25.78 -12.98
CA LYS A 3 -33.79 25.40 -12.75
C LYS A 3 -34.15 23.98 -13.21
N LEU A 4 -33.62 23.51 -14.34
CA LEU A 4 -33.73 22.10 -14.75
C LEU A 4 -32.95 21.17 -13.79
N PHE A 5 -31.94 21.72 -13.13
CA PHE A 5 -31.01 21.07 -12.21
C PHE A 5 -31.60 20.78 -10.82
N LYS A 6 -32.32 21.75 -10.22
CA LYS A 6 -33.14 21.46 -9.03
C LYS A 6 -34.20 20.40 -9.33
N TYR A 7 -34.70 20.37 -10.56
CA TYR A 7 -35.61 19.34 -11.03
C TYR A 7 -34.96 17.96 -11.16
N GLN A 8 -33.69 17.87 -11.60
CA GLN A 8 -32.95 16.59 -11.67
C GLN A 8 -32.53 16.06 -10.30
N ILE A 9 -32.08 16.90 -9.37
CA ILE A 9 -31.81 16.48 -7.98
C ILE A 9 -33.13 16.05 -7.30
N ALA A 10 -34.21 16.81 -7.51
CA ALA A 10 -35.54 16.41 -7.06
C ALA A 10 -36.02 15.12 -7.74
N LEU A 11 -35.68 14.88 -9.02
CA LEU A 11 -36.00 13.63 -9.73
C LEU A 11 -35.18 12.46 -9.20
N ILE A 12 -33.88 12.62 -8.94
CA ILE A 12 -32.99 11.60 -8.39
C ILE A 12 -33.43 11.24 -6.97
N ALA A 13 -33.73 12.26 -6.14
CA ALA A 13 -34.39 12.05 -4.88
C ALA A 13 -35.71 11.30 -5.08
N CYS A 14 -36.61 11.76 -5.96
CA CYS A 14 -37.91 11.11 -6.21
C CYS A 14 -37.86 9.74 -6.92
N LEU A 15 -36.75 9.34 -7.54
CA LEU A 15 -36.58 8.07 -8.25
C LEU A 15 -35.83 7.03 -7.41
N ILE A 16 -34.98 7.46 -6.48
CA ILE A 16 -34.29 6.59 -5.52
C ILE A 16 -35.14 6.40 -4.25
N LEU A 17 -35.92 7.41 -3.85
CA LEU A 17 -36.81 7.35 -2.68
C LEU A 17 -37.94 6.31 -2.74
N PRO A 18 -38.53 5.95 -3.89
CA PRO A 18 -39.53 4.90 -3.94
C PRO A 18 -38.95 3.55 -3.53
N ALA A 19 -37.65 3.27 -3.71
CA ALA A 19 -37.06 2.02 -3.23
C ALA A 19 -36.97 1.95 -1.69
N VAL A 20 -36.79 3.10 -1.03
CA VAL A 20 -36.79 3.23 0.45
C VAL A 20 -38.22 3.16 1.01
N CYS A 21 -39.24 3.56 0.24
CA CYS A 21 -40.65 3.47 0.66
C CYS A 21 -41.39 2.21 0.16
N LEU A 22 -40.95 1.54 -0.91
CA LEU A 22 -41.61 0.36 -1.50
C LEU A 22 -41.31 -0.94 -0.76
N GLY A 23 -40.40 -0.94 0.23
CA GLY A 23 -40.29 -2.01 1.22
C GLY A 23 -41.56 -2.20 2.07
N SER A 24 -42.52 -1.27 1.99
CA SER A 24 -43.79 -1.33 2.73
C SER A 24 -44.99 -1.83 1.91
N THR A 25 -44.86 -2.10 0.60
CA THR A 25 -46.04 -2.44 -0.25
C THR A 25 -45.78 -3.49 -1.34
N LEU A 26 -45.05 -4.57 -1.02
CA LEU A 26 -45.13 -5.84 -1.75
C LEU A 26 -45.40 -6.99 -0.78
N ALA A 27 -46.65 -7.04 -0.29
CA ALA A 27 -47.18 -8.17 0.45
C ALA A 27 -47.59 -9.29 -0.52
N HIS A 28 -46.68 -10.21 -0.81
CA HIS A 28 -47.05 -11.61 -0.68
C HIS A 28 -46.62 -12.01 0.72
N THR A 29 -47.58 -12.20 1.62
CA THR A 29 -47.36 -12.70 2.99
C THR A 29 -46.77 -14.11 2.92
N PRO A 30 -45.49 -14.35 3.29
CA PRO A 30 -45.12 -15.62 3.87
C PRO A 30 -45.65 -15.63 5.32
N GLU A 31 -46.07 -16.79 5.79
CA GLU A 31 -46.42 -17.01 7.20
C GLU A 31 -45.28 -16.57 8.14
N PRO A 32 -45.59 -16.16 9.38
CA PRO A 32 -44.63 -15.50 10.26
C PRO A 32 -43.35 -16.32 10.48
N LEU A 33 -42.22 -15.62 10.29
CA LEU A 33 -40.92 -15.82 10.96
C LEU A 33 -41.14 -16.26 12.40
N ILE A 34 -40.26 -17.11 12.97
CA ILE A 34 -40.32 -17.58 14.36
C ILE A 34 -41.08 -16.59 15.23
N THR A 35 -42.31 -16.97 15.58
CA THR A 35 -42.89 -16.43 16.78
C THR A 35 -42.07 -17.09 17.86
N ILE A 36 -41.18 -16.34 18.51
CA ILE A 36 -40.77 -16.68 19.87
C ILE A 36 -42.12 -16.77 20.60
N ASN A 37 -42.64 -17.99 20.76
CA ASN A 37 -44.03 -18.25 21.14
C ASN A 37 -44.21 -18.03 22.66
N ALA A 38 -43.54 -17.01 23.16
CA ALA A 38 -43.54 -16.59 24.53
C ALA A 38 -44.34 -15.29 24.62
N ARG A 39 -45.67 -15.38 24.60
CA ARG A 39 -46.39 -14.63 25.63
C ARG A 39 -45.94 -15.23 26.96
N THR A 40 -44.85 -14.72 27.53
CA THR A 40 -44.42 -15.11 28.87
C THR A 40 -44.43 -13.87 29.73
N GLU A 41 -45.21 -13.95 30.80
CA GLU A 41 -45.51 -12.84 31.74
C GLU A 41 -44.28 -12.32 32.51
N ASN A 42 -43.04 -12.73 32.16
CA ASN A 42 -41.82 -12.47 32.93
C ASN A 42 -40.52 -12.26 32.12
N VAL A 43 -40.55 -12.16 30.78
CA VAL A 43 -39.41 -11.55 30.05
C VAL A 43 -39.66 -10.04 30.04
N PRO A 44 -38.70 -9.17 30.39
CA PRO A 44 -38.91 -7.74 30.26
C PRO A 44 -39.37 -7.43 28.83
N ASP A 45 -40.52 -6.75 28.67
CA ASP A 45 -41.09 -6.33 27.37
C ASP A 45 -40.09 -5.54 26.48
N THR A 46 -38.92 -5.20 27.03
CA THR A 46 -37.83 -4.44 26.41
C THR A 46 -36.92 -5.24 25.48
N ILE A 47 -36.91 -6.59 25.50
CA ILE A 47 -35.89 -7.42 24.79
C ILE A 47 -36.42 -8.10 23.51
N ILE A 48 -37.72 -8.43 23.44
CA ILE A 48 -38.32 -9.10 22.26
C ILE A 48 -39.27 -8.11 21.59
N LYS A 49 -38.93 -7.63 20.39
CA LYS A 49 -39.72 -6.63 19.66
C LYS A 49 -40.21 -7.20 18.32
N ALA A 50 -41.52 -7.45 18.21
CA ALA A 50 -42.17 -7.87 16.97
C ALA A 50 -42.20 -6.75 15.90
N GLU A 51 -42.11 -5.49 16.32
CA GLU A 51 -42.22 -4.34 15.41
C GLU A 51 -40.92 -4.05 14.63
N HIS A 52 -39.81 -4.72 14.98
CA HIS A 52 -38.47 -4.42 14.44
C HIS A 52 -37.93 -5.49 13.48
N GLY A 53 -38.68 -6.57 13.24
CA GLY A 53 -38.31 -7.59 12.25
C GLY A 53 -38.72 -7.25 10.82
N ILE A 54 -38.03 -7.84 9.84
CA ILE A 54 -38.32 -7.62 8.43
C ILE A 54 -39.63 -8.33 8.07
N SER A 55 -40.52 -7.66 7.34
CA SER A 55 -41.81 -8.22 6.91
C SER A 55 -42.75 -8.66 8.05
N GLY A 56 -42.65 -8.06 9.24
CA GLY A 56 -43.55 -8.31 10.37
C GLY A 56 -43.19 -9.50 11.27
N GLY A 57 -41.97 -10.02 11.15
CA GLY A 57 -41.46 -11.06 12.06
C GLY A 57 -40.91 -10.55 13.38
N SER A 58 -40.66 -11.47 14.31
CA SER A 58 -39.99 -11.16 15.58
C SER A 58 -38.46 -11.29 15.45
N CYS A 59 -37.73 -10.45 16.19
CA CYS A 59 -36.29 -10.63 16.40
C CYS A 59 -35.95 -10.37 17.88
N LEU A 60 -34.83 -10.91 18.33
CA LEU A 60 -34.22 -10.49 19.58
C LEU A 60 -33.52 -9.15 19.31
N ASP A 61 -34.06 -8.07 19.85
CA ASP A 61 -33.57 -6.70 19.60
C ASP A 61 -33.02 -6.11 20.90
N PHE A 62 -31.70 -5.94 20.94
CA PHE A 62 -30.98 -5.45 22.11
C PHE A 62 -30.71 -3.94 22.04
N THR A 63 -31.53 -3.19 21.30
CA THR A 63 -31.57 -1.72 21.31
C THR A 63 -32.26 -1.18 22.57
N ASP A 64 -31.51 -0.99 23.65
CA ASP A 64 -31.96 -0.19 24.80
C ASP A 64 -31.23 1.17 24.85
N PRO A 65 -31.91 2.30 24.56
CA PRO A 65 -31.30 3.63 24.63
C PRO A 65 -30.89 4.06 26.06
N ALA A 66 -31.27 3.31 27.11
CA ALA A 66 -31.04 3.69 28.51
C ALA A 66 -29.87 2.96 29.21
N SER A 67 -29.24 1.95 28.60
CA SER A 67 -28.32 1.04 29.32
C SER A 67 -27.04 0.72 28.53
N PHE A 68 -25.95 1.45 28.82
CA PHE A 68 -24.61 1.23 28.25
C PHE A 68 -23.80 0.10 28.94
N LYS A 69 -24.47 -0.92 29.50
CA LYS A 69 -23.83 -2.08 30.15
C LYS A 69 -24.01 -3.36 29.31
N PRO A 70 -23.11 -4.35 29.38
CA PRO A 70 -23.27 -5.63 28.74
C PRO A 70 -24.54 -6.26 29.29
N ILE A 71 -25.41 -6.70 28.38
CA ILE A 71 -26.63 -7.40 28.77
C ILE A 71 -26.21 -8.86 28.97
N VAL A 72 -26.31 -9.33 30.21
CA VAL A 72 -26.15 -10.74 30.54
C VAL A 72 -27.54 -11.31 30.72
N ILE A 73 -27.87 -12.32 29.93
CA ILE A 73 -29.16 -13.00 29.93
C ILE A 73 -28.94 -14.40 30.46
N GLU A 74 -29.30 -14.58 31.73
CA GLU A 74 -29.36 -15.85 32.45
C GLU A 74 -30.78 -16.43 32.33
N ASP A 75 -31.25 -16.61 31.09
CA ASP A 75 -32.58 -17.19 30.81
C ASP A 75 -32.42 -18.41 29.91
N ASP A 76 -32.54 -19.59 30.52
CA ASP A 76 -32.42 -20.88 29.84
C ASP A 76 -33.35 -20.99 28.62
N ARG A 77 -34.48 -20.27 28.61
CA ARG A 77 -35.44 -20.31 27.49
C ARG A 77 -34.92 -19.61 26.25
N VAL A 78 -34.19 -18.50 26.41
CA VAL A 78 -33.58 -17.78 25.28
C VAL A 78 -32.45 -18.61 24.67
N LEU A 79 -31.73 -19.36 25.52
CA LEU A 79 -30.72 -20.33 25.09
C LEU A 79 -31.38 -21.52 24.37
N ASP A 80 -32.46 -22.07 24.92
CA ASP A 80 -33.23 -23.15 24.30
C ASP A 80 -33.80 -22.75 22.92
N GLU A 81 -34.28 -21.52 22.75
CA GLU A 81 -34.84 -21.05 21.46
C GLU A 81 -33.77 -20.82 20.37
N LEU A 82 -32.52 -20.58 20.75
CA LEU A 82 -31.40 -20.52 19.81
C LEU A 82 -30.83 -21.92 19.49
N SER A 83 -31.36 -22.97 20.13
CA SER A 83 -31.02 -24.37 19.88
C SER A 83 -31.77 -24.92 18.67
N GLY A 84 -31.12 -25.76 17.87
CA GLY A 84 -31.77 -26.45 16.75
C GLY A 84 -32.10 -25.55 15.55
N ILE A 85 -31.55 -24.34 15.50
CA ILE A 85 -31.86 -23.38 14.43
C ILE A 85 -31.35 -23.87 13.07
N THR A 86 -32.21 -23.73 12.07
CA THR A 86 -32.01 -24.07 10.66
C THR A 86 -31.48 -22.87 9.86
N SER A 87 -31.84 -21.64 10.20
CA SER A 87 -31.23 -20.41 9.65
C SER A 87 -31.06 -19.32 10.70
N LEU A 88 -30.10 -18.41 10.47
CA LEU A 88 -29.68 -17.39 11.44
C LEU A 88 -29.24 -16.11 10.73
N THR A 89 -29.56 -14.94 11.28
CA THR A 89 -28.87 -13.69 11.00
C THR A 89 -28.54 -12.94 12.29
N ILE A 90 -27.30 -12.50 12.44
CA ILE A 90 -26.86 -11.60 13.52
C ILE A 90 -26.46 -10.27 12.89
N THR A 91 -27.02 -9.15 13.34
CA THR A 91 -26.63 -7.80 12.91
C THR A 91 -26.19 -6.95 14.09
N GLY A 92 -25.39 -5.92 13.84
CA GLY A 92 -25.05 -4.94 14.87
C GLY A 92 -24.15 -3.83 14.38
N TRP A 93 -23.95 -2.82 15.23
CA TRP A 93 -22.94 -1.79 15.05
C TRP A 93 -21.78 -2.04 16.00
N MET A 94 -20.57 -1.76 15.54
CA MET A 94 -19.36 -1.82 16.33
C MET A 94 -18.51 -0.58 16.15
N ARG A 95 -17.78 -0.19 17.18
CA ARG A 95 -16.84 0.92 17.16
C ARG A 95 -15.63 0.56 17.99
N ARG A 96 -14.43 0.80 17.50
CA ARG A 96 -13.21 0.59 18.29
C ARG A 96 -12.32 1.79 18.12
N GLN A 97 -12.12 2.52 19.21
CA GLN A 97 -11.04 3.49 19.28
C GLN A 97 -9.73 2.69 19.38
N MET A 98 -9.00 2.59 18.27
CA MET A 98 -7.69 1.96 18.24
C MET A 98 -6.62 3.03 18.16
N SER A 99 -5.66 3.05 19.07
CA SER A 99 -4.39 3.71 18.78
C SER A 99 -3.58 2.87 17.80
N PHE A 100 -2.58 3.47 17.15
CA PHE A 100 -1.66 2.75 16.27
C PHE A 100 -0.93 1.60 17.00
N ASP A 101 -0.76 1.71 18.32
CA ASP A 101 -0.15 0.71 19.18
C ASP A 101 -1.12 -0.44 19.57
N ASP A 102 -2.43 -0.24 19.48
CA ASP A 102 -3.45 -1.24 19.82
C ASP A 102 -3.73 -2.27 18.70
N ILE A 103 -3.07 -2.10 17.54
CA ILE A 103 -3.33 -2.91 16.34
C ILE A 103 -2.94 -4.39 16.50
N ASP A 104 -2.02 -4.69 17.43
CA ASP A 104 -1.56 -6.06 17.70
C ASP A 104 -2.26 -6.74 18.89
N VAL A 105 -3.22 -6.06 19.52
CA VAL A 105 -3.96 -6.58 20.68
C VAL A 105 -5.29 -7.18 20.24
N GLU A 106 -5.46 -8.47 20.49
CA GLU A 106 -6.77 -9.13 20.41
C GLU A 106 -7.63 -8.64 21.57
N VAL A 107 -8.83 -8.16 21.26
CA VAL A 107 -9.78 -7.68 22.28
C VAL A 107 -11.03 -8.55 22.18
N PRO A 108 -11.34 -9.38 23.20
CA PRO A 108 -12.51 -10.23 23.14
C PRO A 108 -13.79 -9.42 23.36
N VAL A 109 -14.39 -8.92 22.28
CA VAL A 109 -15.76 -8.38 22.34
C VAL A 109 -16.72 -9.57 22.20
N MET A 110 -17.42 -9.92 23.27
CA MET A 110 -18.26 -11.11 23.31
C MET A 110 -19.73 -10.76 23.00
N LEU A 111 -20.16 -11.09 21.79
CA LEU A 111 -21.49 -11.67 21.63
C LEU A 111 -21.28 -13.18 21.77
N ASN A 112 -21.57 -13.74 22.94
CA ASN A 112 -21.32 -15.15 23.24
C ASN A 112 -22.64 -15.84 23.62
N CYS A 113 -23.07 -16.77 22.79
CA CYS A 113 -24.16 -17.69 23.08
C CYS A 113 -23.55 -19.08 23.32
N PRO A 114 -23.44 -19.52 24.58
CA PRO A 114 -22.77 -20.76 24.95
C PRO A 114 -23.44 -21.96 24.27
N GLY A 115 -22.71 -22.66 23.40
CA GLY A 115 -23.24 -23.84 22.68
C GLY A 115 -23.58 -23.56 21.23
N HIS A 116 -23.62 -22.28 20.83
CA HIS A 116 -24.18 -21.88 19.54
C HIS A 116 -23.19 -21.06 18.73
N PHE A 117 -22.76 -19.89 19.24
CA PHE A 117 -21.91 -18.98 18.49
C PHE A 117 -21.15 -17.96 19.37
N TYR A 118 -20.01 -17.50 18.88
CA TYR A 118 -19.31 -16.34 19.46
C TYR A 118 -18.67 -15.44 18.41
N ILE A 119 -18.66 -14.13 18.68
CA ILE A 119 -17.90 -13.12 17.93
C ILE A 119 -16.59 -12.82 18.67
N THR A 120 -15.48 -12.66 17.93
CA THR A 120 -14.18 -12.25 18.45
C THR A 120 -13.54 -11.18 17.56
N PHE A 121 -12.71 -10.32 18.15
CA PHE A 121 -11.97 -9.28 17.42
C PHE A 121 -10.47 -9.55 17.52
N GLY A 122 -9.88 -9.73 16.35
CA GLY A 122 -8.47 -10.06 16.18
C GLY A 122 -7.58 -8.82 16.02
N ARG A 123 -6.29 -9.09 15.85
CA ARG A 123 -5.30 -8.08 15.45
C ARG A 123 -5.70 -7.42 14.11
N TRP A 124 -5.26 -6.19 13.88
CA TRP A 124 -5.51 -5.43 12.65
C TRP A 124 -6.99 -5.08 12.40
N GLY A 125 -7.80 -5.00 13.47
CA GLY A 125 -9.22 -4.65 13.34
C GLY A 125 -10.06 -5.74 12.67
N ARG A 126 -9.62 -6.99 12.73
CA ARG A 126 -10.33 -8.15 12.16
C ARG A 126 -11.46 -8.60 13.07
N ILE A 127 -12.51 -9.16 12.49
CA ILE A 127 -13.61 -9.81 13.20
C ILE A 127 -13.68 -11.29 12.79
N GLY A 128 -14.02 -12.16 13.73
CA GLY A 128 -14.29 -13.56 13.48
C GLY A 128 -15.59 -13.97 14.15
N LEU A 129 -16.41 -14.74 13.44
CA LEU A 129 -17.54 -15.46 14.00
C LEU A 129 -17.26 -16.96 13.92
N VAL A 130 -17.59 -17.65 15.00
CA VAL A 130 -17.60 -19.11 15.05
C VAL A 130 -18.98 -19.59 15.47
N MET A 131 -19.49 -20.60 14.78
CA MET A 131 -20.70 -21.34 15.13
C MET A 131 -20.38 -22.84 15.26
N THR A 132 -20.91 -23.47 16.30
CA THR A 132 -20.71 -24.90 16.62
C THR A 132 -21.81 -25.76 16.00
N GLY A 133 -21.46 -26.96 15.53
CA GLY A 133 -22.45 -27.87 14.91
C GLY A 133 -23.04 -28.89 15.87
N GLN A 134 -24.07 -29.61 15.40
CA GLN A 134 -24.16 -31.09 15.50
C GLN A 134 -23.62 -31.75 16.77
N ASP A 135 -22.31 -31.96 16.77
CA ASP A 135 -21.62 -32.80 17.74
C ASP A 135 -21.01 -32.02 18.90
N GLY A 136 -21.33 -30.72 19.04
CA GLY A 136 -20.82 -29.83 20.09
C GLY A 136 -19.30 -29.60 20.06
N ARG A 137 -18.59 -30.25 19.13
CA ARG A 137 -17.12 -30.37 19.11
C ARG A 137 -16.51 -29.83 17.81
N ARG A 138 -17.22 -29.88 16.68
CA ARG A 138 -16.77 -29.33 15.39
C ARG A 138 -17.37 -27.96 15.12
N LYS A 139 -16.54 -27.06 14.57
CA LYS A 139 -16.99 -25.77 14.03
C LYS A 139 -17.87 -26.06 12.80
N GLN A 140 -19.16 -25.75 12.86
CA GLN A 140 -20.05 -25.81 11.70
C GLN A 140 -19.78 -24.62 10.77
N ILE A 141 -19.50 -23.46 11.36
CA ILE A 141 -19.11 -22.26 10.62
C ILE A 141 -17.93 -21.62 11.32
N TRP A 142 -16.89 -21.34 10.55
CA TRP A 142 -15.88 -20.38 10.93
C TRP A 142 -15.74 -19.41 9.78
N SER A 143 -16.00 -18.12 10.05
CA SER A 143 -15.89 -17.08 9.03
C SER A 143 -14.47 -16.85 8.52
N GLY A 144 -13.45 -17.49 9.12
CA GLY A 144 -12.08 -17.00 9.06
C GLY A 144 -11.95 -15.66 9.79
N TRP A 145 -10.76 -15.07 9.74
CA TRP A 145 -10.63 -13.65 10.09
C TRP A 145 -11.12 -12.82 8.92
N ILE A 146 -12.15 -12.02 9.17
CA ILE A 146 -12.67 -11.07 8.21
C ILE A 146 -11.97 -9.75 8.44
N ASN A 147 -11.34 -9.25 7.38
CA ASN A 147 -10.80 -7.90 7.36
C ASN A 147 -12.00 -6.97 7.14
N ILE A 148 -12.59 -6.46 8.21
CA ILE A 148 -13.29 -5.18 8.07
C ILE A 148 -12.18 -4.22 7.66
N PRO A 149 -12.26 -3.54 6.50
CA PRO A 149 -11.16 -2.77 5.94
C PRO A 149 -10.68 -1.72 6.94
N ASN A 150 -9.71 -2.14 7.75
CA ASN A 150 -9.15 -1.54 8.95
C ASN A 150 -10.17 -0.75 9.79
N LEU A 151 -10.52 -1.24 10.99
CA LEU A 151 -11.06 -0.39 12.05
C LEU A 151 -10.04 0.73 12.34
N LEU A 152 -10.11 1.81 11.56
CA LEU A 152 -9.18 2.91 11.61
C LEU A 152 -9.37 3.68 12.93
N PRO A 153 -8.33 4.39 13.41
CA PRO A 153 -8.35 5.16 14.65
C PRO A 153 -9.43 6.25 14.79
N ASP A 154 -10.31 6.43 13.81
CA ASP A 154 -11.23 7.56 13.72
C ASP A 154 -12.50 7.42 14.59
N ASP A 155 -12.56 6.46 15.53
CA ASP A 155 -13.72 6.27 16.41
C ASP A 155 -15.05 6.12 15.63
N ARG A 156 -15.02 5.42 14.49
CA ARG A 156 -16.18 5.25 13.61
C ARG A 156 -17.00 3.99 13.91
N TRP A 157 -18.31 4.11 13.75
CA TRP A 157 -19.25 2.98 13.80
C TRP A 157 -19.28 2.23 12.48
N VAL A 158 -19.10 0.91 12.55
CA VAL A 158 -19.18 -0.04 11.44
C VAL A 158 -20.37 -0.96 11.69
N PHE A 159 -21.26 -1.09 10.72
CA PHE A 159 -22.33 -2.08 10.73
C PHE A 159 -21.77 -3.43 10.29
N PHE A 160 -22.18 -4.51 10.95
CA PHE A 160 -21.86 -5.87 10.52
C PHE A 160 -23.12 -6.73 10.49
N ALA A 161 -23.10 -7.75 9.62
CA ALA A 161 -24.10 -8.80 9.63
C ALA A 161 -23.50 -10.15 9.25
N PHE A 162 -23.98 -11.20 9.89
CA PHE A 162 -23.69 -12.58 9.51
C PHE A 162 -24.98 -13.32 9.26
N THR A 163 -25.07 -14.04 8.14
CA THR A 163 -26.28 -14.79 7.75
C THR A 163 -25.94 -16.24 7.44
N TYR A 164 -26.73 -17.19 7.90
CA TYR A 164 -26.54 -18.63 7.68
C TYR A 164 -27.84 -19.33 7.29
N ASP A 165 -27.77 -20.23 6.31
CA ASP A 165 -28.89 -21.01 5.77
C ASP A 165 -28.57 -22.52 5.74
N GLY A 166 -28.91 -23.23 6.81
CA GLY A 166 -28.63 -24.66 6.95
C GLY A 166 -29.36 -25.57 5.96
N LEU A 167 -30.35 -25.07 5.20
CA LEU A 167 -31.05 -25.86 4.17
C LEU A 167 -30.35 -25.85 2.81
N LYS A 168 -29.35 -24.97 2.61
CA LYS A 168 -28.58 -24.91 1.37
C LYS A 168 -27.38 -25.86 1.42
N SER A 169 -27.14 -26.56 0.32
CA SER A 169 -25.99 -27.45 0.10
C SER A 169 -24.80 -26.79 -0.60
N GLY A 170 -24.88 -25.48 -0.89
CA GLY A 170 -23.81 -24.65 -1.46
C GLY A 170 -23.26 -23.67 -0.42
N PRO A 171 -22.51 -22.61 -0.83
CA PRO A 171 -22.18 -21.54 0.10
C PRO A 171 -23.46 -20.96 0.70
N ASN A 172 -23.55 -21.07 2.02
CA ASN A 172 -24.76 -20.91 2.81
C ASN A 172 -24.51 -20.03 4.04
N ALA A 173 -23.30 -19.50 4.20
CA ALA A 173 -22.96 -18.48 5.16
C ALA A 173 -22.43 -17.23 4.45
N ALA A 174 -22.96 -16.06 4.80
CA ALA A 174 -22.51 -14.77 4.27
C ALA A 174 -22.11 -13.84 5.41
N PHE A 175 -21.05 -13.07 5.17
CA PHE A 175 -20.70 -11.96 6.03
C PHE A 175 -20.82 -10.65 5.26
N TYR A 176 -21.46 -9.69 5.91
CA TYR A 176 -21.63 -8.36 5.40
C TYR A 176 -21.10 -7.30 6.37
N TYR A 177 -20.68 -6.18 5.82
CA TYR A 177 -20.34 -4.98 6.61
C TYR A 177 -20.85 -3.74 5.90
N GLY A 178 -21.01 -2.65 6.64
CA GLY A 178 -21.39 -1.35 6.13
C GLY A 178 -20.90 -0.24 7.05
N TYR A 179 -21.09 1.01 6.65
CA TYR A 179 -20.74 2.16 7.46
C TYR A 179 -21.99 3.03 7.66
N GLN A 180 -21.91 4.11 8.43
CA GLN A 180 -23.01 5.08 8.49
C GLN A 180 -23.33 5.64 7.11
N GLN A 181 -22.27 5.95 6.37
CA GLN A 181 -22.32 6.55 5.05
C GLN A 181 -22.49 5.48 3.95
N TYR A 182 -21.94 4.28 4.08
CA TYR A 182 -21.89 3.32 2.97
C TYR A 182 -22.88 2.16 3.15
N PRO A 183 -23.52 1.71 2.05
CA PRO A 183 -24.44 0.58 2.09
C PRO A 183 -23.70 -0.70 2.46
N VAL A 184 -24.46 -1.72 2.83
CA VAL A 184 -23.94 -3.04 3.17
C VAL A 184 -23.27 -3.69 1.95
N GLU A 185 -22.06 -4.19 2.11
CA GLU A 185 -21.27 -4.95 1.14
C GLU A 185 -21.06 -6.40 1.61
N LEU A 186 -20.96 -7.33 0.66
CA LEU A 186 -20.65 -8.74 0.93
C LEU A 186 -19.14 -8.89 0.96
N GLU A 187 -18.60 -9.33 2.09
CA GLU A 187 -17.15 -9.53 2.28
C GLU A 187 -16.73 -10.97 2.02
N ALA A 188 -17.50 -11.91 2.54
CA ALA A 188 -17.20 -13.33 2.43
C ALA A 188 -18.47 -14.13 2.22
N TYR A 189 -18.39 -15.14 1.35
CA TYR A 189 -19.43 -16.13 1.15
C TYR A 189 -18.79 -17.51 1.27
N GLN A 190 -19.10 -18.21 2.36
CA GLN A 190 -18.40 -19.43 2.77
C GLN A 190 -19.35 -20.63 2.72
N PRO A 191 -18.85 -21.82 2.32
CA PRO A 191 -19.55 -23.08 2.55
C PRO A 191 -19.46 -23.48 4.02
N ALA A 192 -20.59 -23.92 4.58
CA ALA A 192 -20.72 -24.52 5.91
C ALA A 192 -21.56 -25.81 5.83
N ASP A 193 -21.37 -26.70 6.80
CA ASP A 193 -22.10 -27.98 6.85
C ASP A 193 -23.61 -27.73 6.95
N SER A 194 -24.38 -28.24 5.98
CA SER A 194 -25.85 -28.14 5.96
C SER A 194 -26.49 -28.90 7.12
N GLY A 195 -27.49 -28.32 7.77
CA GLY A 195 -28.20 -28.90 8.91
C GLY A 195 -28.40 -27.91 10.06
N GLN A 196 -29.16 -28.33 11.07
CA GLN A 196 -29.43 -27.51 12.27
C GLN A 196 -28.16 -27.26 13.08
N VAL A 197 -28.09 -26.11 13.75
CA VAL A 197 -27.07 -25.78 14.77
C VAL A 197 -27.47 -26.50 16.07
N ASN A 198 -26.56 -27.28 16.68
CA ASN A 198 -26.89 -28.05 17.90
C ASN A 198 -26.28 -27.45 19.16
N THR A 199 -26.93 -27.71 20.29
CA THR A 199 -26.51 -27.32 21.63
C THR A 199 -26.48 -28.57 22.49
N ASP A 200 -25.29 -28.98 22.90
CA ASP A 200 -25.15 -29.83 24.07
C ASP A 200 -24.19 -29.10 25.02
N PRO A 201 -24.70 -28.43 26.05
CA PRO A 201 -23.86 -27.69 26.99
C PRO A 201 -22.93 -28.62 27.78
N ASP A 202 -23.22 -29.93 27.85
CA ASP A 202 -22.45 -30.89 28.64
C ASP A 202 -21.19 -31.42 27.93
N GLU A 203 -20.91 -31.03 26.68
CA GLU A 203 -19.68 -31.45 25.96
C GLU A 203 -18.97 -30.36 25.14
N MET A 204 -19.14 -29.09 25.48
CA MET A 204 -18.56 -27.96 24.75
C MET A 204 -17.04 -27.74 24.87
N TRP A 205 -16.29 -28.56 25.62
CA TRP A 205 -14.93 -28.19 26.03
C TRP A 205 -13.90 -29.33 26.11
N THR A 206 -13.92 -30.27 25.15
CA THR A 206 -12.91 -31.35 25.11
C THR A 206 -12.00 -31.37 23.87
N GLY A 207 -12.05 -30.34 23.01
CA GLY A 207 -11.18 -30.21 21.84
C GLY A 207 -10.09 -29.16 22.03
N GLU A 208 -8.89 -29.59 22.43
CA GLU A 208 -7.61 -28.85 22.47
C GLU A 208 -7.59 -27.41 23.03
N LYS A 209 -6.90 -27.29 24.17
CA LYS A 209 -6.46 -26.12 24.96
C LYS A 209 -5.81 -24.92 24.22
N LYS A 210 -6.14 -24.59 22.97
CA LYS A 210 -5.43 -23.56 22.17
C LYS A 210 -6.32 -22.53 21.48
N VAL A 211 -7.48 -22.18 22.04
CA VAL A 211 -8.16 -20.93 21.65
C VAL A 211 -7.59 -19.79 22.50
N LEU A 212 -6.70 -19.01 21.88
CA LEU A 212 -6.20 -17.68 22.26
C LEU A 212 -5.27 -17.60 23.49
N SER A 213 -4.06 -18.15 23.36
CA SER A 213 -2.91 -17.73 24.18
C SER A 213 -2.19 -16.54 23.54
N SER A 214 -2.58 -15.31 23.85
CA SER A 214 -1.64 -14.17 24.00
C SER A 214 -2.25 -12.84 24.50
N ALA A 215 -3.55 -12.75 24.80
CA ALA A 215 -4.08 -11.62 25.57
C ALA A 215 -5.45 -11.95 26.19
N GLY A 216 -5.44 -12.33 27.48
CA GLY A 216 -6.65 -12.36 28.30
C GLY A 216 -7.34 -13.71 28.42
N THR A 217 -7.21 -14.33 29.60
CA THR A 217 -7.95 -15.51 30.04
C THR A 217 -9.46 -15.24 30.02
N LEU A 218 -10.18 -15.87 29.08
CA LEU A 218 -11.55 -16.28 29.34
C LEU A 218 -11.52 -17.22 30.55
N SER A 219 -12.37 -17.01 31.54
CA SER A 219 -12.47 -17.93 32.69
C SER A 219 -12.69 -19.35 32.20
N ASP A 220 -12.06 -20.34 32.84
CA ASP A 220 -12.18 -21.79 32.54
C ASP A 220 -13.61 -22.37 32.68
N LYS A 221 -14.63 -21.53 32.83
CA LYS A 221 -16.04 -21.91 32.89
C LYS A 221 -16.73 -21.54 31.57
N PRO A 222 -17.52 -22.47 30.96
CA PRO A 222 -18.48 -22.08 29.94
C PRO A 222 -19.29 -20.89 30.49
N ALA A 223 -19.54 -19.87 29.66
CA ALA A 223 -20.56 -18.92 30.05
C ALA A 223 -21.87 -19.73 30.20
N GLU A 224 -22.56 -19.63 31.32
CA GLU A 224 -23.87 -20.29 31.53
C GLU A 224 -25.01 -19.36 31.03
N SER A 225 -24.67 -18.32 30.26
CA SER A 225 -25.55 -17.18 29.98
C SER A 225 -25.22 -16.58 28.62
N LEU A 226 -26.24 -16.08 27.92
CA LEU A 226 -26.05 -15.26 26.72
C LEU A 226 -25.48 -13.89 27.13
N VAL A 227 -24.31 -13.54 26.62
CA VAL A 227 -23.65 -12.27 26.90
C VAL A 227 -23.62 -11.42 25.64
N ILE A 228 -24.16 -10.21 25.75
CA ILE A 228 -24.21 -9.21 24.69
C ILE A 228 -23.45 -7.97 25.17
N GLY A 229 -22.18 -7.86 24.80
CA GLY A 229 -21.36 -6.67 25.05
C GLY A 229 -19.86 -6.95 25.11
N ALA A 230 -19.07 -5.88 24.99
CA ALA A 230 -17.61 -5.99 25.00
C ALA A 230 -17.07 -6.20 26.43
N ARG A 231 -16.13 -7.15 26.63
CA ARG A 231 -15.40 -7.33 27.90
C ARG A 231 -13.88 -7.20 27.68
N ASP A 232 -13.15 -6.72 28.68
CA ASP A 232 -11.67 -6.77 28.65
C ASP A 232 -11.12 -8.20 28.73
N GLY A 233 -9.82 -8.36 28.49
CA GLY A 233 -9.14 -9.66 28.57
C GLY A 233 -9.16 -10.32 29.96
N SER A 234 -9.68 -9.64 30.99
CA SER A 234 -9.90 -10.19 32.32
C SER A 234 -11.37 -10.55 32.59
N GLY A 235 -12.26 -10.32 31.63
CA GLY A 235 -13.69 -10.58 31.72
C GLY A 235 -14.43 -9.66 32.69
N SER A 236 -13.81 -8.56 33.16
CA SER A 236 -14.27 -7.84 34.35
C SER A 236 -14.90 -6.46 34.10
N GLN A 237 -14.67 -5.83 32.94
CA GLN A 237 -15.24 -4.51 32.63
C GLN A 237 -15.96 -4.44 31.27
N PRO A 238 -17.12 -3.75 31.19
CA PRO A 238 -17.72 -3.36 29.92
C PRO A 238 -16.82 -2.40 29.16
N PHE A 239 -16.51 -2.65 27.88
CA PHE A 239 -16.02 -1.56 27.04
C PHE A 239 -17.20 -0.72 26.55
N LYS A 240 -17.34 0.46 27.18
CA LYS A 240 -18.34 1.45 26.80
C LYS A 240 -18.18 1.85 25.33
N GLY A 241 -19.26 1.74 24.55
CA GLY A 241 -19.34 2.30 23.19
C GLY A 241 -18.65 1.49 22.10
N MET A 242 -18.49 0.17 22.29
CA MET A 242 -17.89 -0.73 21.28
C MET A 242 -18.87 -1.58 20.47
N LEU A 243 -20.05 -1.89 21.01
CA LEU A 243 -21.14 -2.57 20.30
C LEU A 243 -22.45 -1.85 20.58
N ASP A 244 -23.31 -1.76 19.58
CA ASP A 244 -24.65 -1.16 19.69
C ASP A 244 -25.62 -1.85 18.72
N SER A 245 -26.91 -1.78 19.04
CA SER A 245 -28.01 -2.19 18.15
C SER A 245 -27.88 -3.63 17.61
N ILE A 246 -27.48 -4.55 18.50
CA ILE A 246 -27.38 -5.98 18.17
C ILE A 246 -28.79 -6.55 17.96
N ARG A 247 -28.99 -7.28 16.86
CA ARG A 247 -30.21 -8.05 16.60
C ARG A 247 -29.90 -9.48 16.17
N ILE A 248 -30.72 -10.42 16.61
CA ILE A 248 -30.64 -11.82 16.21
C ILE A 248 -31.98 -12.23 15.60
N PHE A 249 -31.90 -12.74 14.37
CA PHE A 249 -32.99 -13.38 13.62
C PHE A 249 -32.69 -14.87 13.57
N ALA A 250 -33.60 -15.73 13.97
CA ALA A 250 -33.40 -17.18 13.94
C ALA A 250 -34.65 -17.88 13.40
N SER A 251 -34.46 -19.02 12.73
CA SER A 251 -35.51 -19.95 12.31
C SER A 251 -35.06 -21.39 12.50
N ASP A 252 -35.89 -22.26 13.07
CA ASP A 252 -35.66 -23.67 13.32
C ASP A 252 -36.25 -24.57 12.23
N THR A 253 -37.08 -24.01 11.37
CA THR A 253 -37.93 -24.74 10.43
C THR A 253 -37.65 -24.40 8.97
N ASP A 254 -37.09 -23.22 8.68
CA ASP A 254 -36.88 -22.74 7.31
C ASP A 254 -35.67 -21.80 7.15
N SER A 255 -35.50 -21.25 5.95
CA SER A 255 -34.44 -20.29 5.58
C SER A 255 -34.82 -18.81 5.84
N SER A 256 -35.94 -18.51 6.49
CA SER A 256 -36.47 -17.15 6.60
C SER A 256 -35.57 -16.21 7.41
N ALA A 257 -34.76 -16.75 8.31
CA ALA A 257 -33.79 -16.00 9.10
C ALA A 257 -32.43 -15.84 8.41
N ALA A 258 -32.21 -16.43 7.23
CA ALA A 258 -31.03 -16.16 6.40
C ALA A 258 -31.25 -14.92 5.53
N LEU A 259 -31.07 -13.72 6.09
CA LEU A 259 -31.40 -12.48 5.41
C LEU A 259 -30.56 -12.27 4.14
N THR A 260 -31.21 -11.79 3.08
CA THR A 260 -30.51 -11.35 1.86
C THR A 260 -29.76 -10.02 2.09
N ARG A 261 -28.78 -9.69 1.24
CA ARG A 261 -28.08 -8.39 1.29
C ARG A 261 -29.05 -7.19 1.36
N SER A 262 -30.12 -7.21 0.58
CA SER A 262 -31.11 -6.12 0.57
C SER A 262 -31.84 -5.99 1.91
N GLN A 263 -32.16 -7.13 2.54
CA GLN A 263 -32.81 -7.17 3.85
C GLN A 263 -31.86 -6.68 4.95
N VAL A 264 -30.60 -7.11 4.91
CA VAL A 264 -29.54 -6.63 5.82
C VAL A 264 -29.34 -5.11 5.67
N GLU A 265 -29.32 -4.59 4.45
CA GLU A 265 -29.25 -3.14 4.21
C GLU A 265 -30.46 -2.40 4.79
N SER A 266 -31.67 -2.98 4.71
CA SER A 266 -32.86 -2.39 5.35
C SER A 266 -32.70 -2.29 6.87
N VAL A 267 -32.10 -3.28 7.54
CA VAL A 267 -31.80 -3.21 8.98
C VAL A 267 -30.86 -2.03 9.26
N ARG A 268 -29.75 -1.90 8.51
CA ARG A 268 -28.81 -0.79 8.66
C ARG A 268 -29.46 0.57 8.45
N GLN A 269 -30.30 0.70 7.42
CA GLN A 269 -31.00 1.96 7.11
C GLN A 269 -32.01 2.34 8.20
N ASN A 270 -32.71 1.36 8.77
CA ASN A 270 -33.61 1.58 9.89
C ASN A 270 -32.87 2.08 11.14
N ASP A 271 -31.66 1.55 11.42
CA ASP A 271 -30.83 2.00 12.54
C ASP A 271 -30.40 3.47 12.41
N LEU A 272 -30.06 3.88 11.19
CA LEU A 272 -29.65 5.25 10.92
C LEU A 272 -30.84 6.22 10.90
N GLY A 273 -32.03 5.72 10.58
CA GLY A 273 -33.21 6.52 10.33
C GLY A 273 -33.23 7.12 8.91
N TYR A 274 -34.44 7.34 8.41
CA TYR A 274 -34.69 7.83 7.05
C TYR A 274 -33.94 9.14 6.74
N ASP A 275 -33.95 10.10 7.66
CA ASP A 275 -33.35 11.42 7.42
C ASP A 275 -31.81 11.33 7.29
N ALA A 276 -31.15 10.46 8.07
CA ALA A 276 -29.69 10.28 7.98
C ALA A 276 -29.28 9.65 6.63
N VAL A 277 -29.98 8.58 6.21
CA VAL A 277 -29.72 7.92 4.92
C VAL A 277 -30.00 8.88 3.76
N LYS A 278 -31.11 9.62 3.82
CA LYS A 278 -31.48 10.60 2.81
C LYS A 278 -30.45 11.73 2.70
N ASN A 279 -30.03 12.31 3.83
CA ASN A 279 -29.05 13.38 3.85
C ASN A 279 -27.72 12.91 3.25
N TYR A 280 -27.27 11.70 3.58
CA TYR A 280 -26.07 11.12 2.98
C TYR A 280 -26.16 11.00 1.45
N ILE A 281 -27.26 10.44 0.92
CA ILE A 281 -27.45 10.28 -0.53
C ILE A 281 -27.40 11.66 -1.22
N ILE A 282 -28.05 12.66 -0.61
CA ILE A 282 -28.03 14.04 -1.10
C ILE A 282 -26.61 14.59 -1.07
N GLU A 283 -25.90 14.51 0.05
CA GLU A 283 -24.53 15.01 0.20
C GLU A 283 -23.57 14.35 -0.81
N LYS A 284 -23.68 13.03 -1.01
CA LYS A 284 -22.89 12.30 -2.01
C LYS A 284 -23.18 12.81 -3.43
N ALA A 285 -24.45 12.91 -3.80
CA ALA A 285 -24.85 13.40 -5.12
C ALA A 285 -24.42 14.87 -5.33
N GLU A 286 -24.55 15.71 -4.30
CA GLU A 286 -24.07 17.11 -4.33
C GLU A 286 -22.55 17.18 -4.51
N LYS A 287 -21.78 16.32 -3.84
CA LYS A 287 -20.32 16.26 -3.98
C LYS A 287 -19.89 15.84 -5.39
N GLU A 288 -20.49 14.76 -5.93
CA GLU A 288 -20.22 14.29 -7.30
C GLU A 288 -20.56 15.36 -8.34
N LEU A 289 -21.63 16.10 -8.11
CA LEU A 289 -22.10 17.17 -8.97
C LEU A 289 -21.22 18.41 -8.90
N LEU A 290 -20.77 18.80 -7.70
CA LEU A 290 -19.83 19.89 -7.49
C LEU A 290 -18.48 19.59 -8.17
N GLU A 291 -18.00 18.34 -8.08
CA GLU A 291 -16.77 17.94 -8.76
C GLU A 291 -16.95 17.96 -10.28
N SER A 292 -18.08 17.45 -10.80
CA SER A 292 -18.40 17.52 -12.24
C SER A 292 -18.49 18.96 -12.74
N GLN A 293 -19.12 19.85 -11.98
CA GLN A 293 -19.20 21.28 -12.31
C GLN A 293 -17.82 21.93 -12.27
N ARG A 294 -17.01 21.61 -11.26
CA ARG A 294 -15.64 22.10 -11.14
C ARG A 294 -14.80 21.68 -12.35
N GLN A 295 -14.87 20.42 -12.77
CA GLN A 295 -14.15 19.93 -13.94
C GLN A 295 -14.62 20.62 -15.22
N TRP A 296 -15.93 20.81 -15.39
CA TRP A 296 -16.47 21.58 -16.50
C TRP A 296 -15.99 23.04 -16.49
N ASP A 297 -15.96 23.70 -15.32
CA ASP A 297 -15.47 25.07 -15.19
C ASP A 297 -13.98 25.16 -15.53
N ILE A 298 -13.16 24.19 -15.11
CA ILE A 298 -11.74 24.09 -15.48
C ILE A 298 -11.58 23.97 -17.00
N GLU A 299 -12.34 23.06 -17.62
CA GLU A 299 -12.32 22.85 -19.06
C GLU A 299 -12.68 24.12 -19.84
N GLN A 300 -13.79 24.77 -19.46
CA GLN A 300 -14.26 25.97 -20.16
C GLN A 300 -13.33 27.16 -19.95
N LYS A 301 -12.73 27.29 -18.76
CA LYS A 301 -11.90 28.45 -18.42
C LYS A 301 -10.49 28.35 -18.97
N TYR A 302 -9.92 27.14 -18.99
CA TYR A 302 -8.50 26.95 -19.27
C TYR A 302 -8.24 26.10 -20.52
N TRP A 303 -9.17 25.25 -20.94
CA TRP A 303 -8.95 24.27 -22.00
C TRP A 303 -9.90 24.46 -23.19
N SER A 304 -10.41 25.67 -23.40
CA SER A 304 -11.38 25.99 -24.46
C SER A 304 -10.74 26.23 -25.83
N ASP A 305 -9.46 26.61 -25.88
CA ASP A 305 -8.79 26.99 -27.12
C ASP A 305 -8.52 25.76 -28.01
N THR A 306 -8.13 25.99 -29.26
CA THR A 306 -7.78 24.92 -30.21
C THR A 306 -6.55 24.16 -29.74
N LEU A 307 -5.47 24.88 -29.42
CA LEU A 307 -4.27 24.36 -28.79
C LEU A 307 -4.13 24.99 -27.41
N ASN A 308 -3.89 24.18 -26.39
CA ASN A 308 -3.74 24.63 -25.01
C ASN A 308 -2.41 24.13 -24.45
N LEU A 309 -1.79 24.98 -23.63
CA LEU A 309 -0.57 24.70 -22.89
C LEU A 309 -0.65 25.46 -21.57
N HIS A 310 -0.53 24.76 -20.46
CA HIS A 310 -0.55 25.32 -19.11
C HIS A 310 0.47 24.63 -18.24
N GLN A 311 1.15 25.40 -17.38
CA GLN A 311 1.92 24.81 -16.29
C GLN A 311 0.95 24.16 -15.30
N VAL A 312 1.30 22.99 -14.79
CA VAL A 312 0.57 22.27 -13.75
C VAL A 312 1.55 21.91 -12.63
N ASP A 313 1.04 21.55 -11.45
CA ASP A 313 1.94 21.15 -10.37
C ASP A 313 2.68 19.85 -10.72
N SER A 314 3.99 19.80 -10.47
CA SER A 314 4.83 18.60 -10.66
C SER A 314 4.41 17.38 -9.80
N LEU A 315 3.64 17.61 -8.74
CA LEU A 315 3.08 16.58 -7.85
C LEU A 315 1.60 16.30 -8.13
N SER A 316 1.05 16.80 -9.23
CA SER A 316 -0.29 16.43 -9.71
C SER A 316 -0.19 15.40 -10.84
N HIS A 317 -1.04 14.37 -10.78
CA HIS A 317 -1.22 13.45 -11.90
C HIS A 317 -1.87 14.18 -13.08
N VAL A 318 -1.31 14.01 -14.27
CA VAL A 318 -1.98 14.40 -15.53
C VAL A 318 -2.67 13.15 -16.06
N PHE A 319 -4.00 13.12 -15.95
CA PHE A 319 -4.82 12.07 -16.54
C PHE A 319 -5.08 12.36 -18.01
N SER A 320 -5.27 11.31 -18.81
CA SER A 320 -5.54 11.51 -20.24
C SER A 320 -6.93 12.10 -20.51
N ASP A 321 -7.88 11.87 -19.60
CA ASP A 321 -9.33 12.08 -19.78
C ASP A 321 -9.92 13.19 -18.89
N ILE A 322 -9.13 13.78 -17.99
CA ILE A 322 -9.57 14.86 -17.09
C ILE A 322 -8.69 16.07 -17.28
N ALA A 323 -9.31 17.23 -17.43
CA ALA A 323 -8.63 18.51 -17.56
C ALA A 323 -7.74 18.80 -16.35
N PRO A 324 -6.42 18.90 -16.52
CA PRO A 324 -5.52 19.25 -15.43
C PRO A 324 -5.81 20.68 -14.96
N MET A 325 -5.82 20.89 -13.65
CA MET A 325 -5.90 22.23 -13.08
C MET A 325 -4.58 22.98 -13.34
N PRO A 326 -4.60 24.12 -14.05
CA PRO A 326 -3.40 24.94 -14.18
C PRO A 326 -2.86 25.39 -12.83
N LEU A 327 -1.53 25.47 -12.72
CA LEU A 327 -0.86 25.97 -11.53
C LEU A 327 -1.25 27.44 -11.31
N LEU A 328 -1.86 27.73 -10.16
CA LEU A 328 -2.29 29.08 -9.77
C LEU A 328 -1.35 29.76 -8.77
N GLU A 329 -0.24 29.11 -8.39
CA GLU A 329 0.70 29.68 -7.43
C GLU A 329 1.32 30.96 -7.98
N SER A 330 1.45 31.97 -7.13
CA SER A 330 1.99 33.27 -7.53
C SER A 330 3.51 33.35 -7.38
N GLU A 331 4.14 32.36 -6.74
CA GLU A 331 5.56 32.38 -6.39
C GLU A 331 6.34 31.30 -7.18
N PRO A 332 7.55 31.61 -7.69
CA PRO A 332 8.38 30.63 -8.38
C PRO A 332 8.77 29.46 -7.49
N VAL A 333 8.79 28.25 -8.05
CA VAL A 333 9.32 27.07 -7.36
C VAL A 333 10.81 27.27 -7.07
N SER A 334 11.24 26.90 -5.87
CA SER A 334 12.56 27.21 -5.31
C SER A 334 13.49 26.00 -5.31
N ALA A 335 14.76 26.23 -5.66
CA ALA A 335 15.77 25.19 -5.75
C ALA A 335 17.14 25.69 -5.22
N ALA A 336 17.94 24.75 -4.70
CA ALA A 336 19.34 24.99 -4.34
C ALA A 336 20.25 24.90 -5.57
N LYS A 337 21.46 25.45 -5.48
CA LYS A 337 22.51 25.18 -6.47
C LYS A 337 22.96 23.72 -6.39
N GLY A 338 23.35 23.13 -7.51
CA GLY A 338 23.72 21.70 -7.56
C GLY A 338 22.53 20.74 -7.45
N SER A 339 21.30 21.25 -7.48
CA SER A 339 20.07 20.45 -7.40
C SER A 339 19.38 20.31 -8.77
N VAL A 340 18.27 19.57 -8.80
CA VAL A 340 17.42 19.44 -9.97
C VAL A 340 16.01 19.91 -9.61
N LEU A 341 15.36 20.64 -10.51
CA LEU A 341 14.02 21.18 -10.35
C LEU A 341 13.08 20.72 -11.48
N PRO A 342 12.03 19.94 -11.19
CA PRO A 342 11.02 19.56 -12.17
C PRO A 342 9.93 20.63 -12.33
N LEU A 343 9.63 21.01 -13.56
CA LEU A 343 8.43 21.79 -13.91
C LEU A 343 7.56 20.99 -14.88
N GLN A 344 6.29 20.77 -14.54
CA GLN A 344 5.35 20.01 -15.36
C GLN A 344 4.40 20.95 -16.12
N PHE A 345 4.14 20.62 -17.37
CA PHE A 345 3.16 21.29 -18.21
C PHE A 345 2.18 20.27 -18.76
N ALA A 346 0.92 20.67 -18.89
CA ALA A 346 -0.08 19.91 -19.61
C ALA A 346 -0.42 20.62 -20.92
N ALA A 347 -0.67 19.84 -21.97
CA ALA A 347 -1.05 20.32 -23.28
C ALA A 347 -2.18 19.49 -23.87
N MET A 348 -2.96 20.11 -24.75
CA MET A 348 -4.11 19.48 -25.40
C MET A 348 -4.39 20.17 -26.74
N SER A 349 -4.78 19.40 -27.76
CA SER A 349 -5.24 19.90 -29.05
C SER A 349 -6.66 19.40 -29.34
N ARG A 350 -7.54 20.31 -29.79
CA ARG A 350 -8.89 19.98 -30.31
C ARG A 350 -8.90 19.70 -31.80
N GLU A 351 -7.85 20.08 -32.51
CA GLU A 351 -7.65 19.62 -33.89
C GLU A 351 -7.22 18.16 -33.89
N LYS A 352 -7.69 17.40 -34.89
CA LYS A 352 -7.22 16.04 -35.19
C LYS A 352 -5.74 16.08 -35.53
N ALA A 353 -4.89 16.13 -34.51
CA ALA A 353 -3.45 16.11 -34.66
C ALA A 353 -3.05 14.76 -35.25
N LYS A 354 -2.52 14.77 -36.48
CA LYS A 354 -1.91 13.60 -37.13
C LYS A 354 -0.38 13.59 -36.99
N ILE A 355 0.17 14.49 -36.18
CA ILE A 355 1.58 14.84 -36.15
C ILE A 355 2.04 15.01 -34.70
N ASP A 356 3.32 14.72 -34.47
CA ASP A 356 4.01 15.07 -33.24
C ASP A 356 4.33 16.58 -33.29
N ALA A 357 3.97 17.31 -32.23
CA ALA A 357 4.24 18.75 -32.13
C ALA A 357 5.67 18.99 -31.64
N ALA A 358 6.39 19.97 -32.18
CA ALA A 358 7.71 20.34 -31.68
C ALA A 358 7.59 21.09 -30.36
N VAL A 359 8.45 20.76 -29.40
CA VAL A 359 8.55 21.41 -28.09
C VAL A 359 9.88 22.17 -28.04
N LYS A 360 9.82 23.49 -27.86
CA LYS A 360 11.00 24.34 -27.75
C LYS A 360 11.03 25.02 -26.39
N VAL A 361 12.21 25.08 -25.78
CA VAL A 361 12.43 25.75 -24.49
C VAL A 361 13.48 26.82 -24.68
N SER A 362 13.17 28.07 -24.34
CA SER A 362 14.16 29.15 -24.42
C SER A 362 15.17 29.04 -23.29
N ALA A 363 16.40 29.52 -23.53
CA ALA A 363 17.41 29.61 -22.47
C ALA A 363 16.90 30.48 -21.31
N PRO A 364 17.02 30.03 -20.04
CA PRO A 364 16.64 30.86 -18.91
C PRO A 364 17.59 32.04 -18.74
N VAL A 365 17.01 33.19 -18.42
CA VAL A 365 17.76 34.42 -18.13
C VAL A 365 17.30 34.95 -16.78
N SER A 366 18.25 35.35 -15.94
CA SER A 366 17.93 35.98 -14.66
C SER A 366 17.35 37.38 -14.86
N GLN A 367 16.71 37.93 -13.81
CA GLN A 367 16.21 39.31 -13.86
C GLN A 367 17.31 40.37 -14.07
N ASP A 368 18.55 40.08 -13.71
CA ASP A 368 19.70 40.98 -13.88
C ASP A 368 20.51 40.74 -15.17
N GLY A 369 20.08 39.79 -16.01
CA GLY A 369 20.69 39.49 -17.30
C GLY A 369 21.82 38.47 -17.27
N SER A 370 22.09 37.86 -16.11
CA SER A 370 23.00 36.73 -15.96
C SER A 370 22.49 35.50 -16.73
N VAL A 371 23.43 34.78 -17.34
CA VAL A 371 23.15 33.53 -18.06
C VAL A 371 22.99 32.40 -17.06
N PHE A 372 21.93 31.60 -17.20
CA PHE A 372 21.72 30.41 -16.39
C PHE A 372 22.84 29.39 -16.58
N ALA A 373 23.53 29.02 -15.48
CA ALA A 373 24.45 27.90 -15.46
C ALA A 373 23.69 26.62 -15.09
N GLY A 374 23.48 25.76 -16.08
CA GLY A 374 22.74 24.52 -15.93
C GLY A 374 22.23 23.99 -17.26
N THR A 375 21.42 22.94 -17.20
CA THR A 375 20.81 22.32 -18.37
C THR A 375 19.33 22.04 -18.15
N ILE A 376 18.55 22.03 -19.23
CA ILE A 376 17.13 21.64 -19.18
C ILE A 376 16.97 20.41 -20.06
N LYS A 377 16.46 19.33 -19.48
CA LYS A 377 16.02 18.16 -20.22
C LYS A 377 14.51 18.22 -20.41
N THR A 378 14.06 17.94 -21.63
CA THR A 378 12.64 17.94 -21.98
C THR A 378 12.17 16.50 -22.12
N TYR A 379 11.06 16.18 -21.47
CA TYR A 379 10.43 14.88 -21.52
C TYR A 379 8.98 15.00 -21.96
N GLN A 380 8.56 14.14 -22.89
CA GLN A 380 7.15 13.74 -22.95
C GLN A 380 6.91 12.73 -21.82
N VAL A 381 5.91 12.98 -20.98
CA VAL A 381 5.49 12.04 -19.95
C VAL A 381 4.41 11.12 -20.52
N LYS A 382 4.80 9.89 -20.82
CA LYS A 382 3.93 8.90 -21.46
C LYS A 382 2.90 8.37 -20.47
N HIS A 383 1.66 8.29 -20.95
CA HIS A 383 0.56 7.71 -20.20
C HIS A 383 0.70 6.19 -20.09
N VAL A 384 0.35 5.66 -18.92
CA VAL A 384 0.29 4.22 -18.62
C VAL A 384 -1.08 3.89 -18.04
N PRO A 385 -1.60 2.67 -18.26
CA PRO A 385 -2.90 2.27 -17.75
C PRO A 385 -2.84 1.92 -16.26
N VAL A 386 -3.95 2.17 -15.58
CA VAL A 386 -4.30 1.61 -14.27
C VAL A 386 -5.62 0.87 -14.43
N GLU A 387 -5.57 -0.46 -14.47
CA GLU A 387 -6.74 -1.29 -14.80
C GLU A 387 -7.55 -1.71 -13.56
N ALA A 388 -6.92 -1.68 -12.38
CA ALA A 388 -7.58 -1.92 -11.11
C ALA A 388 -6.88 -1.10 -10.01
N ASN A 389 -7.66 -0.67 -9.03
CA ASN A 389 -7.12 -0.04 -7.83
C ASN A 389 -6.57 -1.08 -6.85
N ASN A 390 -5.69 -0.65 -5.94
CA ASN A 390 -5.12 -1.45 -4.87
C ASN A 390 -6.21 -2.11 -4.01
N ASN A 391 -6.22 -3.45 -3.94
CA ASN A 391 -7.17 -4.22 -3.15
C ASN A 391 -6.52 -5.09 -2.05
N GLY A 392 -5.34 -4.70 -1.57
CA GLY A 392 -4.72 -5.29 -0.38
C GLY A 392 -3.64 -6.32 -0.69
N GLY A 393 -2.56 -5.86 -1.31
CA GLY A 393 -1.39 -6.69 -1.61
C GLY A 393 -1.61 -7.52 -2.86
N ILE A 394 -1.35 -8.83 -2.76
CA ILE A 394 -1.57 -9.83 -3.82
C ILE A 394 -3.06 -10.13 -4.08
N ARG A 395 -3.94 -9.13 -3.98
CA ARG A 395 -5.41 -9.25 -4.08
C ARG A 395 -6.01 -8.39 -5.19
N THR A 396 -5.19 -7.61 -5.88
CA THR A 396 -5.63 -6.68 -6.91
C THR A 396 -5.98 -7.42 -8.19
N THR A 397 -7.21 -7.20 -8.69
CA THR A 397 -7.71 -7.78 -9.95
C THR A 397 -8.68 -6.80 -10.60
N ILE A 398 -8.84 -6.87 -11.92
CA ILE A 398 -9.81 -6.02 -12.66
C ILE A 398 -11.25 -6.22 -12.16
N SER A 399 -11.60 -7.40 -11.67
CA SER A 399 -12.94 -7.71 -11.18
C SER A 399 -13.17 -7.30 -9.72
N SER A 400 -12.14 -6.86 -9.01
CA SER A 400 -12.25 -6.49 -7.59
C SER A 400 -12.17 -4.99 -7.42
N ARG A 401 -13.21 -4.41 -6.81
CA ARG A 401 -13.21 -3.03 -6.38
C ARG A 401 -12.70 -2.95 -4.93
N PRO A 402 -11.82 -2.00 -4.58
CA PRO A 402 -11.41 -1.81 -3.21
C PRO A 402 -12.60 -1.45 -2.30
N PRO A 403 -12.45 -1.65 -0.99
CA PRO A 403 -13.41 -1.15 -0.02
C PRO A 403 -13.69 0.34 -0.23
N GLN A 404 -14.96 0.73 -0.14
CA GLN A 404 -15.36 2.11 -0.40
C GLN A 404 -14.61 3.14 0.47
N ILE A 405 -14.18 2.77 1.68
CA ILE A 405 -13.37 3.64 2.53
C ILE A 405 -11.96 3.87 1.97
N TRP A 406 -11.35 2.90 1.30
CA TRP A 406 -10.05 3.09 0.64
C TRP A 406 -10.19 4.02 -0.57
N MET A 407 -11.35 4.00 -1.23
CA MET A 407 -11.64 4.89 -2.36
C MET A 407 -11.56 6.37 -1.99
N GLU A 408 -11.70 6.73 -0.71
CA GLU A 408 -11.53 8.12 -0.24
C GLU A 408 -10.07 8.57 -0.20
N HIS A 409 -9.12 7.64 -0.25
CA HIS A 409 -7.68 7.91 -0.09
C HIS A 409 -6.87 7.69 -1.35
N ILE A 410 -7.42 6.97 -2.34
CA ILE A 410 -6.83 6.82 -3.68
C ILE A 410 -7.28 7.96 -4.60
N THR A 411 -6.55 8.18 -5.69
CA THR A 411 -6.72 9.36 -6.54
C THR A 411 -8.04 9.35 -7.33
N ARG A 412 -8.48 8.17 -7.81
CA ARG A 412 -9.79 7.94 -8.45
C ARG A 412 -10.01 6.44 -8.70
N GLU A 413 -11.23 6.11 -9.10
CA GLU A 413 -11.63 4.76 -9.48
C GLU A 413 -11.08 4.35 -10.86
N ALA A 414 -10.47 3.17 -10.93
CA ALA A 414 -10.01 2.50 -12.14
C ALA A 414 -11.18 1.98 -13.00
N PRO A 415 -11.03 1.85 -14.33
CA PRO A 415 -9.80 2.06 -15.09
C PRO A 415 -9.55 3.53 -15.47
N PHE A 416 -8.29 3.94 -15.50
CA PHE A 416 -7.85 5.24 -16.04
C PHE A 416 -6.43 5.14 -16.62
N GLN A 417 -5.96 6.22 -17.25
CA GLN A 417 -4.57 6.38 -17.64
C GLN A 417 -4.00 7.66 -17.05
N LEU A 418 -2.75 7.61 -16.62
CA LEU A 418 -2.02 8.77 -16.06
C LEU A 418 -0.63 8.89 -16.68
N ALA A 419 -0.15 10.12 -16.84
CA ALA A 419 1.19 10.41 -17.31
C ALA A 419 2.24 10.01 -16.26
N GLU A 420 3.04 9.00 -16.57
CA GLU A 420 3.98 8.42 -15.61
C GLU A 420 5.40 8.26 -16.17
N ALA A 421 5.57 7.65 -17.35
CA ALA A 421 6.89 7.24 -17.82
C ALA A 421 7.60 8.35 -18.62
N LEU A 422 8.83 8.71 -18.24
CA LEU A 422 9.58 9.81 -18.87
C LEU A 422 10.23 9.36 -20.19
N ILE A 423 9.92 10.05 -21.29
CA ILE A 423 10.56 9.86 -22.59
C ILE A 423 11.28 11.15 -22.96
N GLU A 424 12.61 11.15 -22.96
CA GLU A 424 13.40 12.32 -23.35
C GLU A 424 13.18 12.61 -24.82
N THR A 425 12.66 13.79 -25.14
CA THR A 425 12.31 14.20 -26.50
C THR A 425 12.04 15.70 -26.57
N ASP A 426 12.20 16.28 -27.75
CA ASP A 426 11.78 17.64 -28.10
C ASP A 426 10.46 17.64 -28.90
N THR A 427 9.69 16.56 -28.80
CA THR A 427 8.38 16.41 -29.46
C THR A 427 7.30 15.97 -28.48
N LEU A 428 6.06 16.30 -28.80
CA LEU A 428 4.88 15.89 -28.04
C LEU A 428 3.87 15.21 -28.96
N ASP A 429 3.55 13.96 -28.64
CA ASP A 429 2.47 13.21 -29.30
C ASP A 429 1.09 13.71 -28.84
N LEU A 430 0.50 14.59 -29.65
CA LEU A 430 -0.85 15.14 -29.45
C LEU A 430 -1.96 14.35 -30.15
N ARG A 431 -1.66 13.19 -30.76
CA ARG A 431 -2.67 12.40 -31.51
C ARG A 431 -3.80 11.95 -30.59
N GLU A 432 -5.05 12.00 -31.08
CA GLU A 432 -6.24 11.41 -30.46
C GLU A 432 -6.13 9.87 -30.39
N ASN A 433 -6.78 9.23 -29.42
CA ASN A 433 -6.97 7.79 -29.46
C ASN A 433 -8.04 7.44 -30.51
N ASN A 434 -8.12 6.18 -30.94
CA ASN A 434 -8.99 5.69 -32.01
C ASN A 434 -10.51 5.96 -31.82
N MET A 435 -10.93 6.56 -30.69
CA MET A 435 -12.33 6.85 -30.33
C MET A 435 -12.75 8.33 -30.35
N HIS A 436 -12.01 9.25 -31.00
CA HIS A 436 -12.38 10.68 -31.10
C HIS A 436 -12.45 11.45 -29.76
N GLU A 437 -11.74 10.98 -28.72
CA GLU A 437 -11.66 11.67 -27.43
C GLU A 437 -10.41 12.55 -27.36
N ILE A 438 -10.60 13.78 -26.87
CA ILE A 438 -9.53 14.72 -26.53
C ILE A 438 -8.65 14.08 -25.47
N MET A 439 -7.32 14.16 -25.64
CA MET A 439 -6.36 13.68 -24.65
C MET A 439 -5.49 14.80 -24.12
N TYR A 440 -5.43 14.92 -22.79
CA TYR A 440 -4.44 15.75 -22.12
C TYR A 440 -3.10 15.02 -22.10
N LYS A 441 -2.03 15.74 -22.44
CA LYS A 441 -0.65 15.22 -22.51
C LYS A 441 0.23 16.00 -21.56
N ALA A 442 1.28 15.37 -21.04
CA ALA A 442 2.20 15.99 -20.10
C ALA A 442 3.60 16.14 -20.70
N ILE A 443 4.22 17.28 -20.41
CA ILE A 443 5.62 17.59 -20.64
C ILE A 443 6.25 17.83 -19.28
N LEU A 444 7.44 17.29 -19.06
CA LEU A 444 8.27 17.60 -17.90
C LEU A 444 9.55 18.29 -18.39
N LEU A 445 9.84 19.46 -17.80
CA LEU A 445 11.14 20.10 -17.90
C LEU A 445 11.92 19.75 -16.63
N ASP A 446 13.05 19.05 -16.79
CA ASP A 446 13.94 18.70 -15.69
C ASP A 446 15.15 19.63 -15.71
N ILE A 447 15.14 20.63 -14.81
CA ILE A 447 16.10 21.74 -14.79
C ILE A 447 17.24 21.38 -13.84
N HIS A 448 18.40 21.03 -14.38
CA HIS A 448 19.62 20.79 -13.64
C HIS A 448 20.34 22.12 -13.40
N ILE A 449 20.56 22.45 -12.13
CA ILE A 449 21.16 23.72 -11.71
C ILE A 449 22.60 23.45 -11.28
N ASP A 450 23.57 24.06 -11.96
CA ASP A 450 24.98 23.87 -11.61
C ASP A 450 25.31 24.50 -10.24
N SER A 451 26.34 23.99 -9.56
CA SER A 451 26.75 24.49 -8.24
C SER A 451 27.24 25.93 -8.25
N ASP A 452 27.70 26.43 -9.40
CA ASP A 452 28.19 27.78 -9.63
C ASP A 452 27.12 28.72 -10.21
N CYS A 453 25.88 28.25 -10.42
CA CYS A 453 24.78 29.07 -10.91
C CYS A 453 24.52 30.28 -10.00
N GLU A 454 24.37 31.48 -10.57
CA GLU A 454 24.11 32.67 -9.75
C GLU A 454 22.71 32.61 -9.11
N PRO A 455 22.56 32.97 -7.82
CA PRO A 455 21.26 32.99 -7.17
C PRO A 455 20.36 34.06 -7.80
N GLY A 456 19.07 33.76 -7.95
CA GLY A 456 18.12 34.70 -8.53
C GLY A 456 16.88 34.04 -9.10
N ILE A 457 15.97 34.86 -9.64
CA ILE A 457 14.80 34.39 -10.37
C ILE A 457 15.16 34.33 -11.85
N TYR A 458 15.02 33.14 -12.44
CA TYR A 458 15.23 32.88 -13.85
C TYR A 458 13.89 32.75 -14.57
N LYS A 459 13.81 33.31 -15.78
CA LYS A 459 12.62 33.28 -16.62
C LYS A 459 12.94 32.67 -17.97
N ALA A 460 12.02 31.87 -18.48
CA ALA A 460 12.09 31.24 -19.80
C ALA A 460 10.69 31.05 -20.39
N GLN A 461 10.63 30.52 -21.61
CA GLN A 461 9.40 30.19 -22.31
C GLN A 461 9.45 28.73 -22.76
N ILE A 462 8.30 28.06 -22.67
CA ILE A 462 8.05 26.81 -23.38
C ILE A 462 7.10 27.10 -24.56
N GLU A 463 7.40 26.53 -25.71
CA GLU A 463 6.62 26.64 -26.94
C GLU A 463 6.24 25.25 -27.44
N ILE A 464 4.99 25.08 -27.85
CA ILE A 464 4.52 23.93 -28.63
C ILE A 464 4.12 24.44 -30.02
N ASP A 465 4.65 23.78 -31.04
CA ASP A 465 4.45 24.10 -32.44
C ASP A 465 3.91 22.87 -33.18
N THR A 466 2.64 22.91 -33.60
CA THR A 466 2.01 21.85 -34.39
C THR A 466 2.23 22.07 -35.89
N GLY A 467 2.93 23.12 -36.31
CA GLY A 467 3.04 23.51 -37.72
C GLY A 467 1.78 24.17 -38.30
N SER A 468 0.59 23.94 -37.73
CA SER A 468 -0.63 24.71 -38.02
C SER A 468 -0.85 25.85 -37.03
N GLU A 469 -0.50 25.62 -35.76
CA GLU A 469 -0.65 26.55 -34.65
C GLU A 469 0.57 26.47 -33.73
N THR A 470 0.90 27.60 -33.11
CA THR A 470 2.00 27.68 -32.14
C THR A 470 1.49 28.38 -30.89
N ILE A 471 1.77 27.80 -29.73
CA ILE A 471 1.47 28.40 -28.43
C ILE A 471 2.73 28.49 -27.58
N SER A 472 2.92 29.62 -26.90
CA SER A 472 4.03 29.83 -25.97
C SER A 472 3.51 30.20 -24.58
N ARG A 473 4.20 29.73 -23.54
CA ARG A 473 3.91 30.03 -22.14
C ARG A 473 5.19 30.38 -21.37
N PRO A 474 5.16 31.45 -20.55
CA PRO A 474 6.26 31.77 -19.67
C PRO A 474 6.32 30.78 -18.51
N PHE A 475 7.52 30.57 -17.99
CA PHE A 475 7.73 29.96 -16.69
C PHE A 475 8.92 30.61 -15.98
N GLU A 476 8.94 30.50 -14.66
CA GLU A 476 10.00 31.04 -13.83
C GLU A 476 10.31 30.13 -12.64
N PHE A 477 11.54 30.20 -12.16
CA PHE A 477 12.02 29.47 -10.98
C PHE A 477 13.05 30.28 -10.21
N ARG A 478 13.25 29.97 -8.93
CA ARG A 478 14.18 30.66 -8.04
C ARG A 478 15.35 29.76 -7.65
N VAL A 479 16.57 30.23 -7.92
CA VAL A 479 17.81 29.61 -7.45
C VAL A 479 18.28 30.33 -6.19
N HIS A 480 18.46 29.58 -5.11
CA HIS A 480 18.93 30.07 -3.82
C HIS A 480 20.46 30.09 -3.70
N LYS A 481 21.00 30.72 -2.65
CA LYS A 481 22.46 30.76 -2.41
C LYS A 481 22.98 29.40 -1.95
N THR A 482 22.17 28.68 -1.21
CA THR A 482 22.42 27.35 -0.67
C THR A 482 22.87 26.40 -1.78
N ILE A 483 24.02 25.74 -1.57
CA ILE A 483 24.53 24.66 -2.42
C ILE A 483 24.09 23.34 -1.80
N LEU A 484 23.51 22.45 -2.60
CA LEU A 484 23.08 21.13 -2.17
C LEU A 484 24.32 20.23 -1.97
N ASP A 485 24.86 20.22 -0.75
CA ASP A 485 26.07 19.49 -0.41
C ASP A 485 25.77 18.04 0.02
N GLY A 486 26.60 17.11 -0.43
CA GLY A 486 26.49 15.69 -0.09
C GLY A 486 25.25 14.99 -0.64
N PHE A 487 24.65 15.47 -1.74
CA PHE A 487 23.48 14.82 -2.33
C PHE A 487 23.84 13.49 -3.00
N PRO A 488 23.06 12.41 -2.76
CA PRO A 488 21.98 12.30 -1.79
C PRO A 488 22.52 12.01 -0.37
N ARG A 489 22.04 12.75 0.65
CA ARG A 489 22.37 12.45 2.06
C ARG A 489 21.57 11.27 2.62
N LEU A 490 20.40 10.99 2.04
CA LEU A 490 19.57 9.83 2.37
C LEU A 490 20.09 8.58 1.65
N ASN A 491 20.62 7.61 2.41
CA ASN A 491 20.92 6.30 1.85
C ASN A 491 19.64 5.63 1.36
N ASN A 492 19.62 5.17 0.11
CA ASN A 492 18.45 4.46 -0.39
C ASN A 492 18.78 3.44 -1.48
N VAL A 493 17.99 2.35 -1.48
CA VAL A 493 18.07 1.27 -2.46
C VAL A 493 16.70 0.97 -3.04
N PHE A 494 16.63 0.88 -4.36
CA PHE A 494 15.54 0.21 -5.08
C PHE A 494 16.16 -1.03 -5.72
N TRP A 495 15.67 -2.23 -5.37
CA TRP A 495 16.28 -3.45 -5.88
C TRP A 495 16.16 -3.55 -7.41
N PHE A 496 17.31 -3.72 -8.05
CA PHE A 496 17.47 -3.61 -9.49
C PHE A 496 17.62 -5.00 -10.12
N LYS A 497 16.82 -5.27 -11.16
CA LYS A 497 16.87 -6.51 -11.94
C LYS A 497 17.67 -6.28 -13.21
N ALA A 498 18.84 -6.92 -13.27
CA ALA A 498 19.77 -6.77 -14.39
C ALA A 498 19.42 -7.61 -15.62
N ASP A 499 18.41 -8.49 -15.60
CA ASP A 499 18.09 -9.29 -16.78
C ASP A 499 17.76 -8.40 -18.00
N PRO A 500 18.24 -8.74 -19.21
CA PRO A 500 17.98 -7.94 -20.42
C PRO A 500 16.50 -7.58 -20.64
N LYS A 501 15.58 -8.51 -20.35
CA LYS A 501 14.12 -8.33 -20.45
C LYS A 501 13.56 -7.25 -19.52
N ASN A 502 14.26 -6.93 -18.43
CA ASN A 502 13.88 -5.91 -17.45
C ASN A 502 14.63 -4.59 -17.66
N LEU A 503 15.57 -4.51 -18.61
CA LEU A 503 16.33 -3.30 -18.89
C LEU A 503 15.86 -2.56 -20.13
N THR A 504 15.30 -3.27 -21.11
CA THR A 504 14.93 -2.66 -22.39
C THR A 504 13.63 -3.20 -22.97
N ASN A 505 12.94 -2.32 -23.70
CA ASN A 505 11.83 -2.66 -24.58
C ASN A 505 12.26 -2.76 -26.07
N GLY A 506 13.57 -2.62 -26.33
CA GLY A 506 14.18 -2.85 -27.64
C GLY A 506 14.59 -4.31 -27.85
N PRO A 507 15.43 -4.59 -28.88
CA PRO A 507 15.99 -5.92 -29.08
C PRO A 507 16.77 -6.39 -27.85
N LEU A 508 16.44 -7.59 -27.35
CA LEU A 508 17.09 -8.16 -26.18
C LEU A 508 18.54 -8.53 -26.50
N PRO A 509 19.54 -7.92 -25.85
CA PRO A 509 20.92 -8.34 -26.02
C PRO A 509 21.17 -9.71 -25.38
N GLU A 510 22.20 -10.39 -25.85
CA GLU A 510 22.75 -11.55 -25.15
C GLU A 510 23.24 -11.12 -23.76
N MET A 511 22.98 -11.96 -22.76
CA MET A 511 23.44 -11.76 -21.39
C MET A 511 24.96 -11.52 -21.38
N TRP A 512 25.40 -10.53 -20.60
CA TRP A 512 26.81 -10.11 -20.46
C TRP A 512 27.54 -9.61 -21.71
N SER A 513 26.85 -9.49 -22.84
CA SER A 513 27.41 -8.80 -24.02
C SER A 513 27.78 -7.34 -23.71
N PRO A 514 28.65 -6.70 -24.51
CA PRO A 514 28.93 -5.27 -24.38
C PRO A 514 27.67 -4.40 -24.40
N ARG A 515 26.67 -4.77 -25.21
CA ARG A 515 25.38 -4.08 -25.25
C ARG A 515 24.61 -4.22 -23.93
N HIS A 516 24.59 -5.42 -23.35
CA HIS A 516 23.94 -5.62 -22.06
C HIS A 516 24.57 -4.75 -20.95
N TRP A 517 25.89 -4.71 -20.89
CA TRP A 517 26.61 -3.85 -19.93
C TRP A 517 26.37 -2.36 -20.16
N GLN A 518 26.21 -1.93 -21.41
CA GLN A 518 25.82 -0.56 -21.71
C GLN A 518 24.43 -0.23 -21.15
N LEU A 519 23.45 -1.14 -21.28
CA LEU A 519 22.12 -0.97 -20.69
C LEU A 519 22.17 -0.91 -19.16
N ILE A 520 23.00 -1.75 -18.52
CA ILE A 520 23.23 -1.72 -17.06
C ILE A 520 23.80 -0.36 -16.63
N GLU A 521 24.86 0.11 -17.30
CA GLU A 521 25.51 1.38 -16.96
C GLU A 521 24.57 2.57 -17.17
N ASN A 522 23.83 2.61 -18.28
CA ASN A 522 22.83 3.65 -18.52
C ASN A 522 21.73 3.62 -17.45
N SER A 523 21.26 2.43 -17.07
CA SER A 523 20.26 2.28 -16.00
C SER A 523 20.82 2.72 -14.65
N ALA A 524 22.08 2.41 -14.34
CA ALA A 524 22.76 2.89 -13.12
C ALA A 524 22.84 4.42 -13.08
N ARG A 525 23.14 5.07 -14.21
CA ARG A 525 23.12 6.54 -14.32
C ARG A 525 21.71 7.10 -14.08
N THR A 526 20.68 6.47 -14.63
CA THR A 526 19.28 6.83 -14.37
C THR A 526 18.97 6.72 -12.87
N LEU A 527 19.21 5.56 -12.25
CA LEU A 527 18.97 5.33 -10.82
C LEU A 527 19.65 6.40 -9.94
N HIS A 528 20.94 6.66 -10.19
CA HIS A 528 21.71 7.66 -9.47
C HIS A 528 21.18 9.08 -9.67
N SER A 529 20.73 9.44 -10.88
CA SER A 529 20.14 10.76 -11.16
C SER A 529 18.83 11.04 -10.40
N PHE A 530 18.18 9.98 -9.89
CA PHE A 530 17.02 10.08 -9.00
C PHE A 530 17.38 9.99 -7.51
N GLY A 531 18.67 10.01 -7.19
CA GLY A 531 19.17 10.04 -5.81
C GLY A 531 19.41 8.66 -5.20
N GLN A 532 19.41 7.56 -5.96
CA GLN A 532 19.79 6.24 -5.43
C GLN A 532 21.31 6.12 -5.29
N ASN A 533 21.79 5.79 -4.10
CA ASN A 533 23.22 5.63 -3.81
C ASN A 533 23.61 4.21 -3.36
N ALA A 534 22.63 3.32 -3.15
CA ALA A 534 22.85 1.93 -2.81
C ALA A 534 22.43 0.97 -3.94
N ILE A 535 23.14 -0.15 -4.10
CA ILE A 535 22.83 -1.18 -5.11
C ILE A 535 22.97 -2.59 -4.54
N SER A 536 22.07 -3.48 -4.92
CA SER A 536 22.11 -4.91 -4.58
C SER A 536 22.96 -5.72 -5.56
N ILE A 537 23.64 -6.75 -5.05
CA ILE A 537 24.40 -7.75 -5.83
C ILE A 537 23.91 -9.13 -5.43
N SER A 538 23.41 -9.94 -6.37
CA SER A 538 23.15 -11.37 -6.10
C SER A 538 24.50 -12.09 -6.02
N LEU A 539 24.84 -12.70 -4.89
CA LEU A 539 26.20 -13.21 -4.68
C LEU A 539 26.44 -14.60 -5.28
N MET A 540 25.39 -15.39 -5.47
CA MET A 540 25.49 -16.80 -5.88
C MET A 540 24.51 -17.12 -7.01
N THR A 541 24.82 -18.15 -7.80
CA THR A 541 23.89 -18.64 -8.82
C THR A 541 22.83 -19.55 -8.18
N HIS A 542 21.56 -19.18 -8.30
CA HIS A 542 20.43 -20.04 -7.90
C HIS A 542 19.56 -20.45 -9.10
N ARG A 543 18.67 -21.43 -8.90
CA ARG A 543 17.73 -21.91 -9.92
C ARG A 543 16.94 -20.72 -10.47
N ASP A 544 16.86 -20.66 -11.80
CA ASP A 544 16.15 -19.66 -12.61
C ASP A 544 16.85 -18.31 -12.82
N GLU A 545 18.00 -18.06 -12.17
CA GLU A 545 18.79 -16.86 -12.43
C GLU A 545 19.80 -17.10 -13.57
N THR A 546 19.66 -16.36 -14.66
CA THR A 546 20.66 -16.28 -15.75
C THR A 546 21.87 -15.42 -15.37
N VAL A 547 21.88 -14.91 -14.14
CA VAL A 547 22.81 -13.89 -13.67
C VAL A 547 23.73 -14.50 -12.61
N ASN A 548 25.02 -14.64 -12.95
CA ASN A 548 26.05 -15.07 -12.02
C ASN A 548 27.09 -13.97 -11.85
N TYR A 549 27.18 -13.40 -10.64
CA TYR A 549 28.18 -12.37 -10.33
C TYR A 549 29.47 -12.95 -9.75
N ILE A 550 29.40 -14.06 -9.02
CA ILE A 550 30.56 -14.78 -8.48
C ILE A 550 30.47 -16.25 -8.85
N GLN A 551 31.34 -16.69 -9.73
CA GLN A 551 31.33 -18.07 -10.22
C GLN A 551 32.05 -18.99 -9.22
N THR A 552 31.28 -19.83 -8.54
CA THR A 552 31.81 -20.93 -7.73
C THR A 552 32.47 -21.98 -8.62
N ILE A 553 33.67 -22.43 -8.25
CA ILE A 553 34.45 -23.47 -8.94
C ILE A 553 34.69 -24.59 -7.94
N LEU A 554 34.31 -25.82 -8.29
CA LEU A 554 34.69 -27.02 -7.53
C LEU A 554 36.01 -27.55 -8.09
N LYS A 555 37.08 -27.47 -7.29
CA LYS A 555 38.43 -27.91 -7.68
C LYS A 555 38.55 -29.43 -7.65
N LYS A 556 39.54 -29.96 -8.38
CA LYS A 556 39.82 -31.42 -8.45
C LYS A 556 40.08 -32.10 -7.10
N ASP A 557 40.53 -31.35 -6.10
CA ASP A 557 40.81 -31.85 -4.76
C ASP A 557 39.58 -31.78 -3.82
N GLY A 558 38.44 -31.31 -4.31
CA GLY A 558 37.20 -31.15 -3.55
C GLY A 558 37.05 -29.81 -2.83
N SER A 559 38.03 -28.91 -2.93
CA SER A 559 37.93 -27.55 -2.39
C SER A 559 37.17 -26.61 -3.34
N TYR A 560 36.77 -25.43 -2.84
CA TYR A 560 36.11 -24.40 -3.64
C TYR A 560 37.07 -23.27 -4.01
N ASP A 561 36.86 -22.69 -5.19
CA ASP A 561 37.40 -21.39 -5.62
C ASP A 561 36.28 -20.49 -6.13
N PHE A 562 36.58 -19.20 -6.31
CA PHE A 562 35.59 -18.22 -6.73
C PHE A 562 36.18 -17.22 -7.73
N ASP A 563 35.53 -17.09 -8.89
CA ASP A 563 35.87 -16.06 -9.88
C ASP A 563 34.99 -14.81 -9.69
N PHE A 564 35.66 -13.72 -9.31
CA PHE A 564 35.07 -12.41 -9.01
C PHE A 564 35.03 -11.46 -10.23
N THR A 565 35.38 -11.91 -11.44
CA THR A 565 35.47 -11.02 -12.62
C THR A 565 34.18 -10.23 -12.87
N MET A 566 33.02 -10.88 -12.74
CA MET A 566 31.72 -10.23 -12.95
C MET A 566 31.31 -9.34 -11.76
N PHE A 567 31.62 -9.77 -10.54
CA PHE A 567 31.47 -8.99 -9.32
C PHE A 567 32.27 -7.68 -9.40
N ASP A 568 33.53 -7.74 -9.80
CA ASP A 568 34.41 -6.58 -9.98
C ASP A 568 33.84 -5.60 -10.99
N ARG A 569 33.45 -6.11 -12.16
CA ARG A 569 32.88 -5.28 -13.22
C ARG A 569 31.59 -4.61 -12.77
N TRP A 570 30.74 -5.31 -12.03
CA TRP A 570 29.53 -4.74 -11.44
C TRP A 570 29.88 -3.63 -10.46
N PHE A 571 30.72 -3.93 -9.46
CA PHE A 571 31.12 -2.99 -8.41
C PHE A 571 31.72 -1.71 -9.00
N GLU A 572 32.66 -1.85 -9.93
CA GLU A 572 33.30 -0.72 -10.62
C GLU A 572 32.31 0.10 -11.45
N THR A 573 31.36 -0.54 -12.13
CA THR A 573 30.36 0.15 -12.94
C THR A 573 29.50 1.06 -12.08
N PHE A 574 28.97 0.55 -10.97
CA PHE A 574 28.14 1.35 -10.06
C PHE A 574 28.97 2.38 -9.28
N ARG A 575 30.22 2.08 -8.89
CA ARG A 575 31.14 3.08 -8.30
C ARG A 575 31.39 4.25 -9.24
N ARG A 576 31.63 3.99 -10.54
CA ARG A 576 31.80 5.06 -11.56
C ARG A 576 30.54 5.91 -11.74
N CYS A 577 29.36 5.34 -11.48
CA CYS A 577 28.09 6.05 -11.54
C CYS A 577 27.76 6.84 -10.25
N GLY A 578 28.55 6.70 -9.18
CA GLY A 578 28.39 7.46 -7.93
C GLY A 578 27.83 6.67 -6.74
N PHE A 579 27.57 5.37 -6.89
CA PHE A 579 27.04 4.55 -5.79
C PHE A 579 28.09 4.33 -4.70
N GLU A 580 27.70 4.42 -3.44
CA GLU A 580 28.59 4.32 -2.28
C GLU A 580 28.25 3.15 -1.35
N TYR A 581 27.15 2.45 -1.60
CA TYR A 581 26.67 1.38 -0.73
C TYR A 581 26.30 0.13 -1.54
N PHE A 582 26.91 -1.01 -1.24
CA PHE A 582 26.75 -2.25 -1.98
C PHE A 582 26.20 -3.33 -1.05
N GLU A 583 25.00 -3.78 -1.34
CA GLU A 583 24.31 -4.82 -0.58
C GLU A 583 24.52 -6.17 -1.27
N GLY A 584 25.38 -6.99 -0.72
CA GLY A 584 25.47 -8.38 -1.15
C GLY A 584 24.29 -9.17 -0.63
N ILE A 585 23.48 -9.68 -1.54
CA ILE A 585 22.33 -10.53 -1.25
C ILE A 585 22.78 -11.96 -1.50
N CYS A 586 22.94 -12.72 -0.42
CA CYS A 586 22.84 -14.16 -0.52
C CYS A 586 21.34 -14.44 -0.67
N THR A 587 20.88 -14.96 -1.80
CA THR A 587 19.48 -15.40 -1.95
C THR A 587 19.23 -16.61 -1.07
N PHE A 588 18.97 -16.38 0.21
CA PHE A 588 18.21 -17.30 1.04
C PHE A 588 16.74 -17.02 0.68
N GLY A 589 16.20 -17.73 -0.32
CA GLY A 589 14.82 -17.56 -0.75
C GLY A 589 13.85 -17.73 0.43
N GLY A 590 12.76 -16.96 0.41
CA GLY A 590 11.80 -16.85 1.52
C GLY A 590 11.45 -18.16 2.23
N HIS A 591 11.29 -18.05 3.54
CA HIS A 591 10.79 -19.05 4.51
C HIS A 591 11.54 -20.39 4.64
N LYS A 592 12.47 -20.76 3.76
CA LYS A 592 13.36 -21.90 3.95
C LYS A 592 14.73 -21.52 3.42
N ALA A 593 15.74 -21.53 4.30
CA ALA A 593 17.14 -21.38 3.91
C ALA A 593 17.42 -22.24 2.67
N SER A 594 17.45 -21.61 1.49
CA SER A 594 17.53 -22.33 0.23
C SER A 594 18.98 -22.70 -0.01
N ALA A 595 19.47 -23.67 0.76
CA ALA A 595 20.62 -24.50 0.46
C ALA A 595 20.36 -25.37 -0.79
N GLN A 596 19.59 -24.89 -1.77
CA GLN A 596 19.08 -25.68 -2.87
C GLN A 596 19.51 -25.03 -4.18
N ASN A 597 20.07 -25.85 -5.07
CA ASN A 597 20.40 -25.51 -6.45
C ASN A 597 21.48 -24.43 -6.63
N VAL A 598 22.41 -24.29 -5.67
CA VAL A 598 23.64 -23.53 -5.93
C VAL A 598 24.49 -24.30 -6.94
N LYS A 599 24.92 -23.60 -7.98
CA LYS A 599 25.69 -24.18 -9.08
C LYS A 599 27.17 -23.86 -8.95
N ALA A 600 28.02 -24.83 -9.28
CA ALA A 600 29.46 -24.65 -9.40
C ALA A 600 29.96 -25.18 -10.75
N LEU A 601 31.03 -24.58 -11.27
CA LEU A 601 31.80 -25.12 -12.38
C LEU A 601 32.73 -26.21 -11.84
N ASP A 602 32.49 -27.46 -12.23
CA ASP A 602 33.38 -28.57 -11.89
C ASP A 602 34.64 -28.50 -12.77
N GLU A 603 35.79 -28.23 -12.15
CA GLU A 603 37.08 -28.11 -12.82
C GLU A 603 37.50 -29.40 -13.53
N SER A 604 37.04 -30.56 -13.06
CA SER A 604 37.39 -31.86 -13.64
C SER A 604 36.64 -32.14 -14.94
N THR A 605 35.39 -31.68 -15.05
CA THR A 605 34.52 -31.95 -16.21
C THR A 605 34.27 -30.73 -17.10
N GLY A 606 34.56 -29.52 -16.60
CA GLY A 606 34.23 -28.26 -17.26
C GLY A 606 32.72 -27.97 -17.35
N LYS A 607 31.91 -28.65 -16.53
CA LYS A 607 30.44 -28.54 -16.57
C LYS A 607 29.91 -27.85 -15.32
N MET A 608 28.79 -27.16 -15.48
CA MET A 608 28.02 -26.65 -14.35
C MET A 608 27.29 -27.82 -13.67
N ILE A 609 27.46 -27.95 -12.36
CA ILE A 609 26.82 -28.95 -11.52
C ILE A 609 26.10 -28.28 -10.35
N ASP A 610 25.04 -28.93 -9.83
CA ASP A 610 24.41 -28.52 -8.57
C ASP A 610 25.22 -29.08 -7.40
N ILE A 611 25.76 -28.22 -6.53
CA ILE A 611 26.52 -28.64 -5.36
C ILE A 611 25.64 -28.83 -4.12
N PHE A 612 24.39 -28.34 -4.16
CA PHE A 612 23.38 -28.63 -3.15
C PHE A 612 22.01 -28.93 -3.77
N THR A 613 21.31 -29.93 -3.23
CA THR A 613 20.03 -30.47 -3.74
C THR A 613 19.03 -30.67 -2.58
N ASP A 614 17.79 -31.08 -2.88
CA ASP A 614 16.68 -31.21 -1.90
C ASP A 614 16.95 -32.15 -0.70
N GLY A 615 18.06 -32.92 -0.71
CA GLY A 615 18.50 -33.77 0.41
C GLY A 615 19.81 -33.33 1.07
N SER A 616 20.40 -32.20 0.69
CA SER A 616 21.65 -31.71 1.28
C SER A 616 21.46 -31.25 2.73
N SER A 617 22.46 -31.49 3.57
CA SER A 617 22.39 -31.07 4.97
C SER A 617 22.64 -29.57 5.10
N LEU A 618 22.04 -28.96 6.13
CA LEU A 618 22.24 -27.55 6.42
C LEU A 618 23.67 -27.26 6.92
N GLU A 619 24.34 -28.26 7.51
CA GLU A 619 25.74 -28.11 7.95
C GLU A 619 26.71 -28.07 6.78
N ASP A 620 26.55 -28.94 5.76
CA ASP A 620 27.36 -28.89 4.53
C ASP A 620 27.23 -27.52 3.85
N TRP A 621 26.02 -26.95 3.90
CA TRP A 621 25.74 -25.60 3.42
C TRP A 621 26.47 -24.53 4.23
N TYR A 622 26.40 -24.59 5.56
CA TYR A 622 27.10 -23.64 6.44
C TYR A 622 28.62 -23.70 6.30
N ASP A 623 29.19 -24.89 6.11
CA ASP A 623 30.62 -25.06 5.85
C ASP A 623 31.02 -24.40 4.52
N PHE A 624 30.23 -24.59 3.46
CA PHE A 624 30.44 -23.89 2.18
C PHE A 624 30.32 -22.38 2.31
N VAL A 625 29.29 -21.88 3.02
CA VAL A 625 29.10 -20.43 3.24
C VAL A 625 30.30 -19.83 3.98
N GLY A 626 30.87 -20.54 4.95
CA GLY A 626 32.10 -20.11 5.63
C GLY A 626 33.27 -19.94 4.67
N VAL A 627 33.52 -20.92 3.80
CA VAL A 627 34.57 -20.86 2.77
C VAL A 627 34.32 -19.73 1.78
N PHE A 628 33.08 -19.57 1.31
CA PHE A 628 32.68 -18.49 0.41
C PHE A 628 32.93 -17.12 1.03
N TYR A 629 32.52 -16.92 2.28
CA TYR A 629 32.70 -15.66 3.01
C TYR A 629 34.16 -15.33 3.28
N ASP A 630 35.02 -16.31 3.57
CA ASP A 630 36.47 -16.06 3.72
C ASP A 630 37.08 -15.52 2.43
N HIS A 631 36.72 -16.10 1.29
CA HIS A 631 37.19 -15.64 -0.03
C HIS A 631 36.62 -14.27 -0.40
N LEU A 632 35.31 -14.06 -0.22
CA LEU A 632 34.66 -12.78 -0.49
C LEU A 632 35.24 -11.66 0.37
N TYR A 633 35.45 -11.91 1.66
CA TYR A 633 36.02 -10.91 2.57
C TYR A 633 37.47 -10.57 2.21
N SER A 634 38.28 -11.58 1.89
CA SER A 634 39.67 -11.37 1.43
C SER A 634 39.69 -10.52 0.17
N HIS A 635 38.83 -10.83 -0.81
CA HIS A 635 38.70 -10.06 -2.04
C HIS A 635 38.26 -8.62 -1.79
N LEU A 636 37.21 -8.40 -0.96
CA LEU A 636 36.75 -7.07 -0.57
C LEU A 636 37.87 -6.24 0.10
N LYS A 637 38.68 -6.86 0.97
CA LYS A 637 39.81 -6.22 1.64
C LYS A 637 40.93 -5.85 0.69
N GLU A 638 41.32 -6.75 -0.20
CA GLU A 638 42.35 -6.52 -1.22
C GLU A 638 41.98 -5.36 -2.15
N ARG A 639 40.68 -5.23 -2.48
CA ARG A 639 40.15 -4.13 -3.30
C ARG A 639 39.87 -2.84 -2.51
N GLY A 640 39.90 -2.89 -1.18
CA GLY A 640 39.50 -1.78 -0.30
C GLY A 640 38.01 -1.41 -0.41
N TRP A 641 37.17 -2.39 -0.76
CA TRP A 641 35.74 -2.26 -0.98
C TRP A 641 34.88 -2.64 0.23
N ASP A 642 35.48 -3.25 1.25
CA ASP A 642 34.84 -3.62 2.51
C ASP A 642 34.10 -2.45 3.18
N LYS A 643 34.62 -1.23 3.09
CA LYS A 643 33.98 -0.02 3.65
C LYS A 643 32.68 0.42 2.96
N TYR A 644 32.42 -0.06 1.74
CA TYR A 644 31.22 0.23 0.97
C TYR A 644 30.21 -0.92 0.99
N TYR A 645 30.59 -2.06 1.58
CA TYR A 645 29.86 -3.31 1.46
C TYR A 645 29.09 -3.64 2.74
N VAL A 646 27.85 -4.13 2.57
CA VAL A 646 27.06 -4.76 3.63
C VAL A 646 26.53 -6.11 3.15
N GLN A 647 26.30 -7.01 4.09
CA GLN A 647 25.77 -8.34 3.82
C GLN A 647 24.30 -8.41 4.23
N ALA A 648 23.39 -8.55 3.26
CA ALA A 648 22.04 -9.01 3.55
C ALA A 648 22.07 -10.53 3.69
N ILE A 649 21.75 -11.03 4.89
CA ILE A 649 21.72 -12.47 5.14
C ILE A 649 20.41 -13.02 4.61
N LEU A 650 19.27 -12.76 5.24
CA LEU A 650 17.99 -13.34 4.85
C LEU A 650 16.91 -12.26 4.88
N ASP A 651 16.11 -12.19 3.81
CA ASP A 651 14.97 -11.29 3.73
C ASP A 651 13.81 -11.81 4.59
N GLU A 652 13.25 -10.93 5.44
CA GLU A 652 12.15 -11.21 6.37
C GLU A 652 12.31 -12.55 7.13
N PRO A 653 13.37 -12.73 7.94
CA PRO A 653 13.68 -14.02 8.54
C PRO A 653 12.60 -14.46 9.54
N THR A 654 12.14 -15.71 9.42
CA THR A 654 11.14 -16.31 10.33
C THR A 654 11.68 -17.45 11.19
N ASP A 655 12.93 -17.87 10.97
CA ASP A 655 13.61 -18.93 11.72
C ASP A 655 14.82 -18.36 12.45
N MET A 656 14.66 -18.09 13.74
CA MET A 656 15.69 -17.44 14.57
C MET A 656 16.94 -18.31 14.75
N ALA A 657 16.79 -19.63 14.86
CA ALA A 657 17.94 -20.52 15.07
C ALA A 657 18.86 -20.51 13.85
N ASN A 658 18.26 -20.67 12.66
CA ASN A 658 19.01 -20.66 11.41
C ASN A 658 19.58 -19.28 11.08
N TYR A 659 18.81 -18.20 11.35
CA TYR A 659 19.29 -16.84 11.14
C TYR A 659 20.47 -16.51 12.05
N ARG A 660 20.38 -16.83 13.34
CA ARG A 660 21.47 -16.64 14.30
C ARG A 660 22.75 -17.35 13.84
N ARG A 661 22.61 -18.59 13.37
CA ARG A 661 23.75 -19.36 12.87
C ARG A 661 24.41 -18.69 11.66
N ALA A 662 23.62 -18.22 10.71
CA ALA A 662 24.11 -17.46 9.56
C ALA A 662 24.77 -16.13 9.96
N TYR A 663 24.20 -15.40 10.92
CA TYR A 663 24.80 -14.20 11.49
C TYR A 663 26.17 -14.49 12.12
N GLU A 664 26.27 -15.52 12.96
CA GLU A 664 27.53 -15.91 13.61
C GLU A 664 28.61 -16.28 12.58
N LEU A 665 28.24 -16.94 11.48
CA LEU A 665 29.15 -17.21 10.35
C LEU A 665 29.61 -15.93 9.68
N THR A 666 28.69 -15.01 9.38
CA THR A 666 29.04 -13.69 8.81
C THR A 666 30.03 -12.95 9.71
N LYS A 667 29.81 -12.92 11.03
CA LYS A 667 30.71 -12.25 11.97
C LYS A 667 32.07 -12.92 12.12
N LYS A 668 32.12 -14.24 12.00
CA LYS A 668 33.36 -15.02 12.06
C LYS A 668 34.21 -14.84 10.79
N HIS A 669 33.58 -14.96 9.62
CA HIS A 669 34.28 -15.03 8.33
C HIS A 669 34.41 -13.67 7.62
N MET A 670 33.57 -12.69 7.96
CA MET A 670 33.62 -11.32 7.43
C MET A 670 33.66 -10.27 8.54
N PRO A 671 34.68 -10.29 9.43
CA PRO A 671 34.70 -9.42 10.60
C PRO A 671 34.67 -7.93 10.22
N GLY A 672 33.75 -7.18 10.83
CA GLY A 672 33.54 -5.75 10.58
C GLY A 672 32.55 -5.43 9.46
N ILE A 673 32.13 -6.40 8.65
CA ILE A 673 31.03 -6.21 7.69
C ILE A 673 29.70 -6.14 8.45
N LYS A 674 28.90 -5.13 8.13
CA LYS A 674 27.55 -4.93 8.71
C LYS A 674 26.53 -5.86 8.04
N THR A 675 25.60 -6.38 8.82
CA THR A 675 24.42 -7.09 8.32
C THR A 675 23.24 -6.14 8.11
N LYS A 676 22.38 -6.42 7.11
CA LYS A 676 21.20 -5.61 6.79
C LYS A 676 19.99 -6.45 6.43
N GLU A 677 18.87 -6.26 7.13
CA GLU A 677 17.69 -7.14 7.00
C GLU A 677 16.38 -6.38 7.16
N ALA A 678 15.44 -6.63 6.25
CA ALA A 678 14.04 -6.27 6.44
C ALA A 678 13.43 -7.16 7.52
N CYS A 679 13.18 -6.60 8.69
CA CYS A 679 12.66 -7.35 9.83
C CYS A 679 11.95 -6.44 10.83
N GLY A 680 10.66 -6.69 11.06
CA GLY A 680 9.91 -6.04 12.13
C GLY A 680 10.10 -6.70 13.50
N ASN A 681 10.56 -7.95 13.60
CA ASN A 681 10.60 -8.64 14.88
C ASN A 681 11.79 -8.15 15.74
N ALA A 682 11.49 -7.65 16.94
CA ALA A 682 12.47 -7.19 17.92
C ALA A 682 13.42 -8.31 18.39
N ASP A 683 13.00 -9.58 18.37
CA ASP A 683 13.83 -10.72 18.80
C ASP A 683 15.10 -10.89 17.95
N TYR A 684 15.09 -10.38 16.72
CA TYR A 684 16.22 -10.45 15.79
C TYR A 684 17.18 -9.28 15.94
N SER A 685 16.81 -8.21 16.67
CA SER A 685 17.54 -6.94 16.69
C SER A 685 18.98 -7.05 17.17
N ASP A 686 19.30 -8.00 18.04
CA ASP A 686 20.67 -8.24 18.50
C ASP A 686 21.59 -8.78 17.39
N TYR A 687 21.02 -9.47 16.42
CA TYR A 687 21.70 -10.15 15.32
C TYR A 687 21.61 -9.38 13.99
N ILE A 688 21.21 -8.10 14.03
CA ILE A 688 21.08 -7.25 12.84
C ILE A 688 21.76 -5.91 13.10
N ASP A 689 22.78 -5.55 12.33
CA ASP A 689 23.41 -4.23 12.45
C ASP A 689 22.55 -3.14 11.85
N ILE A 690 21.90 -3.38 10.72
CA ILE A 690 21.01 -2.44 10.03
C ILE A 690 19.64 -3.08 9.85
N GLN A 691 18.70 -2.72 10.74
CA GLN A 691 17.36 -3.30 10.71
C GLN A 691 16.45 -2.38 9.89
N VAL A 692 15.86 -2.92 8.84
CA VAL A 692 14.94 -2.22 7.94
C VAL A 692 13.51 -2.52 8.40
N PHE A 693 12.84 -1.51 8.95
CA PHE A 693 11.48 -1.63 9.46
C PHE A 693 10.45 -1.20 8.42
N ASN A 694 9.30 -1.87 8.40
CA ASN A 694 8.16 -1.39 7.61
C ASN A 694 7.45 -0.24 8.33
N TYR A 695 6.22 0.07 7.92
CA TYR A 695 5.38 1.08 8.55
C TYR A 695 5.13 0.88 10.06
N ALA A 696 5.36 -0.32 10.61
CA ALA A 696 5.37 -0.55 12.04
C ALA A 696 6.41 0.29 12.79
N LEU A 697 7.44 0.82 12.11
CA LEU A 697 8.39 1.75 12.70
C LEU A 697 7.70 2.95 13.35
N ALA A 698 6.53 3.36 12.87
CA ALA A 698 5.79 4.45 13.47
C ALA A 698 5.14 4.13 14.85
N LYS A 699 5.18 2.87 15.30
CA LYS A 699 4.65 2.44 16.61
C LYS A 699 5.58 2.92 17.72
N GLU A 700 5.04 3.28 18.87
CA GLU A 700 5.84 3.80 19.99
C GLU A 700 6.87 2.76 20.46
N SER A 701 6.48 1.49 20.51
CA SER A 701 7.36 0.37 20.86
C SER A 701 8.54 0.23 19.89
N TYR A 702 8.29 0.39 18.59
CA TYR A 702 9.32 0.32 17.56
C TYR A 702 10.20 1.57 17.54
N GLN A 703 9.65 2.76 17.78
CA GLN A 703 10.45 3.98 17.95
C GLN A 703 11.38 3.89 19.17
N ARG A 704 10.92 3.27 20.27
CA ARG A 704 11.79 2.97 21.43
C ARG A 704 12.93 2.02 21.06
N LEU A 705 12.62 0.93 20.35
CA LEU A 705 13.62 -0.02 19.87
C LEU A 705 14.61 0.66 18.91
N ALA A 706 14.13 1.42 17.94
CA ALA A 706 14.95 2.15 16.99
C ALA A 706 15.90 3.15 17.69
N LYS A 707 15.41 3.86 18.71
CA LYS A 707 16.22 4.75 19.54
C LYS A 707 17.31 3.99 20.30
N ASP A 708 16.98 2.86 20.92
CA ASP A 708 17.96 2.00 21.62
C ASP A 708 19.04 1.50 20.65
N ARG A 709 18.63 0.98 19.49
CA ARG A 709 19.55 0.53 18.42
C ARG A 709 20.52 1.64 17.99
N ARG A 710 20.01 2.84 17.69
CA ARG A 710 20.87 3.98 17.31
C ARG A 710 21.85 4.34 18.43
N SER A 711 21.43 4.26 19.70
CA SER A 711 22.33 4.51 20.85
C SER A 711 23.48 3.49 20.96
N GLN A 712 23.30 2.30 20.38
CA GLN A 712 24.31 1.25 20.26
C GLN A 712 25.15 1.36 18.97
N GLY A 713 24.93 2.40 18.15
CA GLY A 713 25.58 2.57 16.84
C GLY A 713 25.06 1.63 15.74
N LYS A 714 23.89 1.00 15.95
CA LYS A 714 23.21 0.17 14.95
C LYS A 714 22.32 1.04 14.05
N GLY A 715 22.24 0.66 12.77
CA GLY A 715 21.41 1.32 11.78
C GLY A 715 19.94 0.93 11.87
N VAL A 716 19.08 1.88 11.51
CA VAL A 716 17.63 1.77 11.42
C VAL A 716 17.22 2.31 10.06
N TRP A 717 16.70 1.46 9.19
CA TRP A 717 16.18 1.88 7.89
C TRP A 717 14.66 1.71 7.83
N PHE A 718 14.03 2.32 6.84
CA PHE A 718 12.61 2.26 6.60
C PHE A 718 12.30 1.66 5.22
N TYR A 719 11.28 0.81 5.10
CA TYR A 719 10.80 0.31 3.82
C TYR A 719 9.28 0.30 3.73
N HIS A 720 8.79 0.21 2.50
CA HIS A 720 7.44 -0.23 2.21
C HIS A 720 7.41 -1.12 0.97
N CYS A 721 6.28 -1.76 0.74
CA CYS A 721 6.00 -2.57 -0.44
C CYS A 721 4.51 -2.41 -0.79
N ALA A 722 3.84 -3.49 -1.16
CA ALA A 722 2.40 -3.54 -1.35
C ALA A 722 1.59 -3.07 -0.13
N SER A 723 2.20 -3.05 1.06
CA SER A 723 1.66 -2.46 2.29
C SER A 723 2.55 -1.30 2.79
N PRO A 724 2.00 -0.34 3.56
CA PRO A 724 0.66 -0.32 4.15
C PRO A 724 -0.43 -0.01 3.12
N TYR A 725 -1.68 -0.35 3.44
CA TYR A 725 -2.85 -0.11 2.59
C TYR A 725 -3.51 1.23 2.94
N PRO A 726 -4.34 1.81 2.06
CA PRO A 726 -5.14 2.98 2.41
C PRO A 726 -5.85 2.80 3.76
N PRO A 727 -5.89 3.84 4.59
CA PRO A 727 -5.56 5.25 4.31
C PRO A 727 -4.09 5.63 4.50
N TYR A 728 -3.23 4.69 4.90
CA TYR A 728 -1.80 4.93 5.03
C TYR A 728 -1.20 5.30 3.65
N PRO A 729 -0.17 6.17 3.62
CA PRO A 729 0.41 6.58 2.35
C PRO A 729 1.15 5.43 1.68
N ASN A 730 0.98 5.25 0.38
CA ASN A 730 1.82 4.39 -0.44
C ASN A 730 2.21 5.14 -1.73
N ARG A 731 2.91 4.47 -2.65
CA ARG A 731 3.41 5.03 -3.91
C ARG A 731 2.92 4.20 -5.10
N HIS A 732 1.73 3.63 -4.98
CA HIS A 732 1.08 2.95 -6.10
C HIS A 732 0.57 3.98 -7.10
N LEU A 733 0.29 3.55 -8.33
CA LEU A 733 -0.15 4.44 -9.41
C LEU A 733 -1.52 5.06 -9.13
N ASP A 734 -2.30 4.49 -8.22
CA ASP A 734 -3.57 5.02 -7.76
C ASP A 734 -3.48 5.85 -6.46
N ASP A 735 -2.29 6.05 -5.89
CA ASP A 735 -2.08 7.00 -4.79
C ASP A 735 -1.91 8.44 -5.33
N PRO A 736 -2.18 9.47 -4.51
CA PRO A 736 -1.74 10.83 -4.80
C PRO A 736 -0.23 10.88 -5.06
N LEU A 737 0.21 11.54 -6.14
CA LEU A 737 1.63 11.59 -6.51
C LEU A 737 2.51 12.24 -5.42
N SER A 738 1.96 13.16 -4.64
CA SER A 738 2.61 13.76 -3.46
C SER A 738 3.07 12.73 -2.43
N CYS A 739 2.40 11.58 -2.32
CA CYS A 739 2.84 10.49 -1.45
C CYS A 739 4.23 9.98 -1.85
N SER A 740 4.66 10.08 -3.11
CA SER A 740 6.05 9.75 -3.48
C SER A 740 7.08 10.73 -2.92
N ARG A 741 6.74 12.03 -2.83
CA ARG A 741 7.59 13.04 -2.18
C ARG A 741 7.58 12.93 -0.66
N LEU A 742 6.48 12.44 -0.07
CA LEU A 742 6.30 12.24 1.36
C LEU A 742 7.29 11.23 1.97
N TYR A 743 7.67 10.17 1.24
CA TYR A 743 8.46 9.08 1.84
C TYR A 743 9.80 9.52 2.44
N PRO A 744 10.63 10.34 1.77
CA PRO A 744 11.81 10.92 2.41
C PRO A 744 11.51 11.77 3.66
N TRP A 745 10.38 12.49 3.71
CA TRP A 745 9.95 13.20 4.93
C TRP A 745 9.57 12.23 6.05
N LEU A 746 8.94 11.09 5.73
CA LEU A 746 8.68 10.02 6.70
C LEU A 746 9.98 9.43 7.25
N VAL A 747 11.00 9.23 6.40
CA VAL A 747 12.31 8.73 6.86
C VAL A 747 12.92 9.68 7.87
N TYR A 748 12.90 10.99 7.60
CA TYR A 748 13.36 12.01 8.54
C TYR A 748 12.54 11.97 9.85
N SER A 749 11.21 12.00 9.75
CA SER A 749 10.29 11.99 10.91
C SER A 749 10.48 10.77 11.82
N LEU A 750 10.76 9.61 11.23
CA LEU A 750 11.00 8.36 11.95
C LEU A 750 12.44 8.18 12.44
N ASN A 751 13.30 9.19 12.18
CA ASN A 751 14.72 9.19 12.49
C ASN A 751 15.44 7.94 11.96
N ALA A 752 15.16 7.58 10.70
CA ALA A 752 15.77 6.45 10.01
C ALA A 752 16.96 6.90 9.15
N ASP A 753 17.98 6.05 9.07
CA ASP A 753 19.26 6.28 8.40
C ASP A 753 19.22 5.96 6.89
N GLY A 754 18.14 5.35 6.43
CA GLY A 754 18.01 4.95 5.04
C GLY A 754 16.63 4.41 4.65
N TYR A 755 16.46 4.25 3.35
CA TYR A 755 15.20 3.84 2.72
C TYR A 755 15.39 2.65 1.78
N LEU A 756 14.47 1.69 1.83
CA LEU A 756 14.44 0.56 0.90
C LEU A 756 13.09 0.51 0.19
N PHE A 757 13.15 0.23 -1.10
CA PHE A 757 12.00 -0.25 -1.87
C PHE A 757 12.38 -1.50 -2.66
N TRP A 758 11.50 -2.50 -2.63
CA TRP A 758 11.81 -3.84 -3.09
C TRP A 758 11.89 -3.99 -4.63
N ALA A 759 11.50 -2.98 -5.41
CA ALA A 759 11.51 -3.09 -6.86
C ALA A 759 11.76 -1.77 -7.62
N ALA A 760 12.91 -1.68 -8.29
CA ALA A 760 13.15 -0.66 -9.30
C ALA A 760 12.42 -1.01 -10.62
N ASN A 761 12.60 -2.25 -11.10
CA ASN A 761 12.19 -2.70 -12.45
C ASN A 761 11.82 -4.20 -12.47
N ASN A 762 11.09 -4.69 -11.48
CA ASN A 762 10.72 -6.10 -11.39
C ASN A 762 9.38 -6.37 -12.09
N TYR A 763 9.31 -6.29 -13.42
CA TYR A 763 8.05 -6.36 -14.16
C TYR A 763 7.34 -7.73 -14.13
N ARG A 764 8.00 -8.78 -13.62
CA ARG A 764 7.45 -10.15 -13.49
C ARG A 764 6.83 -10.71 -14.78
N GLY A 765 7.37 -10.30 -15.92
CA GLY A 765 6.89 -10.71 -17.24
C GLY A 765 5.75 -9.87 -17.83
N ALA A 766 5.28 -8.83 -17.13
CA ALA A 766 4.36 -7.85 -17.69
C ALA A 766 5.08 -6.82 -18.57
N ASP A 767 4.31 -6.22 -19.49
CA ASP A 767 4.71 -4.98 -20.17
C ASP A 767 4.17 -3.80 -19.34
N PRO A 768 5.02 -3.04 -18.62
CA PRO A 768 4.56 -1.99 -17.72
C PRO A 768 3.89 -0.82 -18.45
N TYR A 769 4.03 -0.73 -19.79
CA TYR A 769 3.30 0.25 -20.60
C TYR A 769 1.89 -0.19 -20.98
N LYS A 770 1.53 -1.46 -20.72
CA LYS A 770 0.23 -2.05 -21.05
C LYS A 770 -0.53 -2.55 -19.83
N SER A 771 0.16 -2.85 -18.73
CA SER A 771 -0.47 -3.25 -17.49
C SER A 771 0.25 -2.77 -16.26
N SER A 772 -0.51 -2.33 -15.25
CA SER A 772 0.00 -1.85 -13.97
C SER A 772 0.03 -2.89 -12.85
N ILE A 773 -0.73 -3.98 -12.95
CA ILE A 773 -0.94 -4.93 -11.84
C ILE A 773 -0.28 -6.31 -12.07
N GLY A 774 0.56 -6.43 -13.11
CA GLY A 774 1.19 -7.69 -13.52
C GLY A 774 0.37 -8.48 -14.54
N PRO A 775 0.81 -9.68 -14.97
CA PRO A 775 0.12 -10.41 -16.05
C PRO A 775 -1.25 -10.94 -15.62
N LEU A 776 -2.30 -10.47 -16.28
CA LEU A 776 -3.68 -10.96 -16.22
C LEU A 776 -3.97 -11.92 -17.40
N PRO A 777 -4.80 -12.97 -17.24
CA PRO A 777 -4.62 -14.17 -16.42
C PRO A 777 -3.69 -15.22 -17.05
N GLY A 778 -2.98 -16.00 -16.20
CA GLY A 778 -2.09 -17.11 -16.60
C GLY A 778 -0.65 -17.03 -16.08
N GLY A 779 -0.30 -15.95 -15.36
CA GLY A 779 0.99 -15.77 -14.70
C GLY A 779 1.02 -16.22 -13.24
N VAL A 780 2.22 -16.24 -12.65
CA VAL A 780 2.55 -16.69 -11.29
C VAL A 780 1.96 -15.82 -10.15
N THR A 781 1.23 -14.75 -10.46
CA THR A 781 0.58 -13.87 -9.48
C THR A 781 -0.83 -13.48 -9.87
N ASN A 782 -1.73 -14.44 -9.72
CA ASN A 782 -3.14 -14.16 -9.58
C ASN A 782 -3.56 -14.51 -8.15
N PRO A 783 -3.97 -13.53 -7.32
CA PRO A 783 -4.22 -12.13 -7.68
C PRO A 783 -2.93 -11.27 -7.75
N GLY A 784 -3.03 -10.14 -8.45
CA GLY A 784 -1.91 -9.23 -8.75
C GLY A 784 -1.54 -8.31 -7.58
N HIS A 785 -0.36 -7.70 -7.67
CA HIS A 785 0.09 -6.64 -6.74
C HIS A 785 -0.67 -5.32 -6.99
N PRO A 786 -0.62 -4.36 -6.05
CA PRO A 786 -1.13 -3.02 -6.30
C PRO A 786 -0.50 -2.38 -7.55
N PRO A 787 -1.21 -1.45 -8.22
CA PRO A 787 -0.77 -0.95 -9.51
C PRO A 787 0.58 -0.22 -9.40
N GLY A 788 1.60 -0.72 -10.11
CA GLY A 788 2.94 -0.17 -10.11
C GLY A 788 3.79 -0.46 -8.86
N ASP A 789 3.37 -1.35 -7.96
CA ASP A 789 4.18 -1.76 -6.80
C ASP A 789 5.48 -2.48 -7.20
N ASP A 790 5.41 -3.25 -8.29
CA ASP A 790 6.48 -4.09 -8.82
C ASP A 790 7.58 -3.29 -9.57
N TRP A 791 7.42 -1.98 -9.79
CA TRP A 791 8.43 -1.13 -10.44
C TRP A 791 8.24 0.36 -10.19
N MET A 792 9.36 1.07 -10.15
CA MET A 792 9.41 2.54 -10.12
C MET A 792 9.99 3.14 -11.41
N TYR A 793 10.62 2.32 -12.24
CA TYR A 793 11.26 2.71 -13.50
C TYR A 793 10.69 1.92 -14.67
N TYR A 794 10.74 2.50 -15.86
CA TYR A 794 10.19 1.90 -17.08
C TYR A 794 11.31 1.49 -18.05
N PRO A 795 11.14 0.42 -18.85
CA PRO A 795 12.18 -0.03 -19.77
C PRO A 795 12.20 0.86 -21.02
N GLY A 796 13.37 1.35 -21.40
CA GLY A 796 13.61 2.11 -22.63
C GLY A 796 14.54 1.39 -23.60
N PRO A 797 14.72 1.89 -24.83
CA PRO A 797 15.62 1.28 -25.80
C PRO A 797 17.09 1.25 -25.33
N GLU A 798 17.49 2.24 -24.52
CA GLU A 798 18.86 2.43 -24.02
C GLU A 798 19.03 2.12 -22.53
N GLY A 799 18.06 1.48 -21.89
CA GLY A 799 18.07 1.20 -20.45
C GLY A 799 16.84 1.76 -19.74
N LEU A 800 16.87 1.78 -18.41
CA LEU A 800 15.76 2.29 -17.60
C LEU A 800 15.52 3.79 -17.79
N ARG A 801 14.24 4.15 -17.79
CA ARG A 801 13.69 5.51 -17.82
C ARG A 801 13.06 5.84 -16.47
N GLY A 802 13.13 7.11 -16.08
CA GLY A 802 12.47 7.63 -14.89
C GLY A 802 10.94 7.58 -14.97
N SER A 803 10.30 7.83 -13.84
CA SER A 803 8.85 7.97 -13.70
C SER A 803 8.48 9.23 -12.92
N MET A 804 7.23 9.70 -13.01
CA MET A 804 6.75 10.82 -12.19
C MET A 804 6.81 10.49 -10.70
N ARG A 805 6.53 9.25 -10.31
CA ARG A 805 6.76 8.79 -8.91
C ARG A 805 8.21 8.89 -8.47
N MET A 806 9.18 8.70 -9.36
CA MET A 806 10.60 8.90 -9.04
C MET A 806 11.02 10.37 -9.09
N VAL A 807 10.43 11.20 -9.95
CA VAL A 807 10.59 12.66 -9.90
C VAL A 807 10.15 13.17 -8.52
N ALA A 808 8.93 12.84 -8.09
CA ALA A 808 8.41 13.22 -6.79
C ALA A 808 9.26 12.69 -5.63
N PHE A 809 9.78 11.45 -5.71
CA PHE A 809 10.67 10.92 -4.69
C PHE A 809 12.01 11.65 -4.63
N ARG A 810 12.64 11.96 -5.77
CA ARG A 810 13.88 12.76 -5.84
C ARG A 810 13.67 14.13 -5.20
N GLU A 811 12.52 14.76 -5.44
CA GLU A 811 12.15 16.01 -4.76
C GLU A 811 12.14 15.83 -3.23
N GLY A 812 11.62 14.70 -2.74
CA GLY A 812 11.68 14.36 -1.33
C GLY A 812 13.10 14.13 -0.81
N VAL A 813 13.98 13.50 -1.61
CA VAL A 813 15.40 13.30 -1.23
C VAL A 813 16.15 14.63 -1.13
N ILE A 814 15.83 15.59 -2.02
CA ILE A 814 16.32 16.97 -1.92
C ILE A 814 15.80 17.62 -0.65
N ASP A 815 14.49 17.48 -0.34
CA ASP A 815 13.91 18.02 0.90
C ASP A 815 14.59 17.42 2.15
N TYR A 816 14.80 16.10 2.18
CA TYR A 816 15.52 15.41 3.25
C TYR A 816 16.93 15.99 3.42
N THR A 817 17.64 16.21 2.32
CA THR A 817 18.99 16.79 2.35
C THR A 817 18.98 18.19 2.96
N LEU A 818 17.99 19.02 2.61
CA LEU A 818 17.81 20.35 3.18
C LEU A 818 17.41 20.31 4.67
N LEU A 819 16.55 19.36 5.06
CA LEU A 819 16.19 19.13 6.46
C LEU A 819 17.40 18.72 7.29
N ASP A 820 18.22 17.81 6.79
CA ASP A 820 19.44 17.35 7.44
C ASP A 820 20.46 18.49 7.59
N MET A 821 20.70 19.27 6.53
CA MET A 821 21.52 20.49 6.58
C MET A 821 20.98 21.53 7.57
N LEU A 822 19.65 21.66 7.66
CA LEU A 822 19.02 22.56 8.62
C LEU A 822 19.18 22.02 10.05
N ALA A 823 19.03 20.73 10.26
CA ALA A 823 19.13 20.09 11.57
C ALA A 823 20.52 20.20 12.19
N GLU A 824 21.58 20.24 11.36
CA GLU A 824 22.95 20.55 11.79
C GLU A 824 23.05 21.96 12.44
N LYS A 825 22.20 22.91 12.03
CA LYS A 825 22.14 24.27 12.57
C LYS A 825 21.09 24.44 13.68
N ASP A 826 19.89 23.87 13.46
CA ASP A 826 18.70 24.03 14.29
C ASP A 826 17.75 22.82 14.09
N SER A 827 17.96 21.77 14.88
CA SER A 827 17.16 20.54 14.81
C SER A 827 15.70 20.75 15.21
N GLU A 828 15.43 21.62 16.21
CA GLU A 828 14.06 21.91 16.63
C GLU A 828 13.27 22.53 15.48
N ARG A 829 13.90 23.45 14.74
CA ARG A 829 13.25 24.07 13.58
C ARG A 829 13.02 23.08 12.44
N ALA A 830 13.95 22.17 12.18
CA ALA A 830 13.75 21.12 11.18
C ALA A 830 12.54 20.23 11.55
N ASP A 831 12.46 19.81 12.81
CA ASP A 831 11.35 19.00 13.34
C ASP A 831 10.00 19.73 13.24
N GLU A 832 9.96 21.04 13.55
CA GLU A 832 8.76 21.87 13.39
C GLU A 832 8.25 21.92 11.94
N LEU A 833 9.15 21.91 10.95
CA LEU A 833 8.78 21.91 9.53
C LEU A 833 8.27 20.53 9.10
N VAL A 834 8.93 19.45 9.54
CA VAL A 834 8.49 18.07 9.24
C VAL A 834 7.11 17.78 9.84
N ASN A 835 6.84 18.23 11.06
CA ASN A 835 5.55 18.04 11.73
C ASN A 835 4.36 18.71 11.00
N LYS A 836 4.62 19.60 10.03
CA LYS A 836 3.58 20.17 9.15
C LYS A 836 3.24 19.28 7.96
N ILE A 837 4.14 18.39 7.56
CA ILE A 837 3.92 17.40 6.49
C ILE A 837 3.47 16.07 7.08
N VAL A 838 4.14 15.61 8.14
CA VAL A 838 3.86 14.34 8.83
C VAL A 838 3.36 14.66 10.23
N ARG A 839 2.04 14.76 10.42
CA ARG A 839 1.44 15.01 11.74
C ARG A 839 1.29 13.71 12.52
N THR A 840 0.80 12.68 11.86
CA THR A 840 0.75 11.30 12.35
C THR A 840 0.95 10.34 11.17
N PRO A 841 1.08 9.02 11.41
CA PRO A 841 1.17 8.05 10.31
C PRO A 841 -0.10 7.97 9.45
N LEU A 842 -1.20 8.59 9.86
CA LEU A 842 -2.49 8.63 9.14
C LEU A 842 -2.90 10.04 8.71
N ASP A 843 -2.31 11.06 9.34
CA ASP A 843 -2.52 12.47 9.03
C ASP A 843 -1.24 13.06 8.47
N TYR A 844 -1.23 13.20 7.15
CA TYR A 844 -0.11 13.71 6.38
C TYR A 844 -0.61 14.62 5.28
N GLU A 845 0.27 15.50 4.81
CA GLU A 845 -0.04 16.42 3.74
C GLU A 845 -0.08 15.71 2.39
N LYS A 846 -1.22 15.85 1.70
CA LYS A 846 -1.44 15.34 0.35
C LYS A 846 -1.38 16.44 -0.71
N GLU A 847 -1.57 17.69 -0.32
CA GLU A 847 -1.62 18.82 -1.25
C GLU A 847 -0.21 19.35 -1.57
N PRO A 848 0.15 19.52 -2.86
CA PRO A 848 1.50 19.93 -3.27
C PRO A 848 2.01 21.24 -2.66
N GLY A 849 1.14 22.25 -2.55
CA GLY A 849 1.57 23.62 -2.26
C GLY A 849 2.29 23.80 -0.93
N LEU A 850 2.01 22.97 0.09
CA LEU A 850 2.75 23.06 1.35
C LEU A 850 4.19 22.55 1.20
N TYR A 851 4.43 21.50 0.42
CA TYR A 851 5.79 21.00 0.16
C TYR A 851 6.65 22.07 -0.52
N HIS A 852 6.12 22.75 -1.54
CA HIS A 852 6.83 23.83 -2.25
C HIS A 852 7.14 25.01 -1.32
N ARG A 853 6.17 25.43 -0.50
CA ARG A 853 6.36 26.49 0.50
C ARG A 853 7.41 26.12 1.53
N LEU A 854 7.38 24.90 2.08
CA LEU A 854 8.35 24.49 3.10
C LEU A 854 9.75 24.33 2.53
N ARG A 855 9.92 23.85 1.30
CA ARG A 855 11.23 23.87 0.64
C ARG A 855 11.80 25.29 0.56
N ARG A 856 10.99 26.24 0.10
CA ARG A 856 11.42 27.65 0.05
C ARG A 856 11.82 28.16 1.43
N VAL A 857 11.03 27.87 2.47
CA VAL A 857 11.36 28.25 3.86
C VAL A 857 12.69 27.64 4.32
N MET A 858 12.94 26.36 4.04
CA MET A 858 14.23 25.72 4.38
C MET A 858 15.40 26.42 3.68
N LEU A 859 15.28 26.71 2.38
CA LEU A 859 16.30 27.40 1.62
C LEU A 859 16.52 28.84 2.11
N GLU A 860 15.45 29.57 2.44
CA GLU A 860 15.55 30.92 3.01
C GLU A 860 16.24 30.92 4.38
N ILE A 861 16.03 29.90 5.20
CA ILE A 861 16.75 29.75 6.48
C ILE A 861 18.23 29.42 6.22
N LEU A 862 18.53 28.51 5.29
CA LEU A 862 19.89 28.08 4.98
C LEU A 862 20.74 29.15 4.26
N ASP A 863 20.10 30.05 3.52
CA ASP A 863 20.71 31.20 2.85
C ASP A 863 21.19 32.29 3.82
N ASN A 864 20.66 32.29 5.05
CA ASN A 864 21.04 33.18 6.15
C ASN A 864 22.05 32.50 7.08
#